data_AF-A0AAU0Q8C5-F1
#
_entry.id   AF-A0AAU0Q8C5-F1
#
_cell.length_a   1.000
_cell.length_b   1.000
_cell.length_c   1.000
_cell.angle_alpha   90.00
_cell.angle_beta   90.00
_cell.angle_gamma   90.00
#
_symmetry.space_group_name_H-M   'P 1'
#
loop_
_entity.id
_entity.type
_entity.pdbx_description
1 polymer ?
#
loop_
_entity_poly.entity_id
_entity_poly.type
_entity_poly.pdbx_seq_one_letter_code
_entity_poly.pdbx_strand_id
1 'polypeptide(L)'
;MTHPDPARQLTLTARLNTSAVDSRRGVVRLHPNAIAALGIREWDAVSLTGSRTTAAVAGLAAADTAVGTVLLDDVTLSNAGLREGTEVIVSPVTVYGARSVTLSGSTLATQSVPPVTLRQALLGKVMTVGDAVSLLPRDLGPGTSTSAASRALAAAVGISWTSELLTVTGVDPDGPVSVQPNSLVTWGAGVPAAMGTSTAGQVSISSPEIQIEELKGAQPQAAKLTEWLKLALDEPHLLQTLGAGTNLGVLVSGPAGVGKATLVRAVCDGRRLVTLDGPEIGALAAGDRVKAVASAVQAVRHEGGVLLITDADALLPAAAEPVASLILSELRTAVATAGVVLIATSARPDQLDARLRSPELCDRELGLPLPDAATRKSLLEALLNPVPTGDLNLDEIASRTPGFVVADLAALVREAALRAASRASADGRPPMLHQDDLLGALTVIRPLSRSASDEVTVGDVTLDDVGDMAAAKQALTEAVLWPLQHPDTFARLGVEPPRGVLLYGPPGCGKTFVVRALASTGQLSVHAVKGSELMDKWVGSSEKAVRELFRRARDSAPSLVFLDELDALAPRRGQSFDSGVSDRVVAALLTELDGIDPLRDVVMLGATNRPDLIDPALLRPGRLERLVFVEPPDAAARREILRTAGKSIPLSSDVDLDEVAAGLDGYSAADCVALLREAALTAMRRSIDAANVTAADLATARETVRASLDPLQVASLRKFGTKGDLRS
;
A
#
# COMPACT_ATOMS: atom_id res chain seq x y z
N MET A 1 22.59 2.35 -7.89
CA MET A 1 22.62 3.82 -7.77
C MET A 1 22.07 4.42 -9.05
N THR A 2 20.76 4.59 -9.14
CA THR A 2 20.15 5.46 -10.16
C THR A 2 20.47 6.89 -9.74
N HIS A 3 21.25 7.61 -10.55
CA HIS A 3 21.43 9.05 -10.35
C HIS A 3 20.04 9.71 -10.38
N PRO A 4 19.72 10.63 -9.43
CA PRO A 4 18.49 11.39 -9.51
C PRO A 4 18.48 12.17 -10.83
N ASP A 5 17.39 12.06 -11.58
CA ASP A 5 17.18 12.83 -12.81
C ASP A 5 17.30 14.33 -12.48
N PRO A 6 18.33 15.05 -12.97
CA PRO A 6 18.58 16.45 -12.59
C PRO A 6 17.43 17.39 -12.99
N ALA A 7 16.48 16.92 -13.81
CA ALA A 7 15.28 17.65 -14.20
C ALA A 7 14.20 17.77 -13.11
N ARG A 8 14.30 17.06 -11.98
CA ARG A 8 13.26 17.02 -10.93
C ARG A 8 13.79 17.35 -9.53
N GLN A 9 14.49 18.47 -9.39
CA GLN A 9 14.95 18.98 -8.09
C GLN A 9 14.57 20.45 -7.91
N LEU A 10 14.27 20.84 -6.67
CA LEU A 10 13.99 22.22 -6.29
C LEU A 10 14.91 22.64 -5.15
N THR A 11 15.44 23.86 -5.22
CA THR A 11 16.09 24.50 -4.09
C THR A 11 15.06 25.35 -3.36
N LEU A 12 14.74 24.98 -2.12
CA LEU A 12 13.76 25.64 -1.27
C LEU A 12 14.47 26.18 -0.01
N THR A 13 13.83 27.12 0.68
CA THR A 13 14.28 27.58 2.01
C THR A 13 13.66 26.70 3.09
N ALA A 14 14.50 26.13 3.94
CA ALA A 14 14.09 25.33 5.09
C ALA A 14 13.56 26.25 6.20
N ARG A 15 12.32 26.03 6.66
CA ARG A 15 11.79 26.68 7.86
C ARG A 15 11.35 25.66 8.89
N LEU A 16 11.45 26.04 10.17
CA LEU A 16 10.99 25.19 11.26
C LEU A 16 9.47 25.14 11.27
N ASN A 17 8.91 23.93 11.22
CA ASN A 17 7.50 23.71 11.44
C ASN A 17 7.21 23.77 12.95
N THR A 18 6.58 24.85 13.39
CA THR A 18 6.17 25.02 14.79
C THR A 18 4.90 24.23 15.13
N SER A 19 4.26 23.60 14.14
CA SER A 19 3.10 22.75 14.37
C SER A 19 3.50 21.53 15.18
N ALA A 20 3.06 21.49 16.44
CA ALA A 20 3.21 20.32 17.30
C ALA A 20 2.59 19.05 16.68
N VAL A 21 1.67 19.21 15.74
CA VAL A 21 0.99 18.11 15.04
C VAL A 21 1.93 17.35 14.10
N ASP A 22 2.85 18.05 13.44
CA ASP A 22 3.74 17.47 12.43
C ASP A 22 5.11 17.07 12.99
N SER A 23 5.45 17.55 14.19
CA SER A 23 6.76 17.34 14.82
C SER A 23 7.10 15.86 15.03
N ARG A 24 8.34 15.48 14.71
CA ARG A 24 8.99 14.16 14.88
C ARG A 24 8.32 13.00 14.17
N ARG A 25 7.62 13.27 13.06
CA ARG A 25 6.92 12.25 12.26
C ARG A 25 7.64 11.83 11.00
N GLY A 26 8.66 12.58 10.59
CA GLY A 26 9.27 12.39 9.27
C GLY A 26 8.35 12.83 8.14
N VAL A 27 7.49 13.82 8.39
CA VAL A 27 6.63 14.47 7.40
C VAL A 27 7.13 15.89 7.17
N VAL A 28 7.32 16.26 5.91
CA VAL A 28 7.71 17.62 5.49
C VAL A 28 6.57 18.26 4.74
N ARG A 29 6.31 19.54 5.00
CA ARG A 29 5.20 20.25 4.34
C ARG A 29 5.75 21.04 3.15
N LEU A 30 5.25 20.73 1.97
CA LEU A 30 5.61 21.40 0.71
C LEU A 30 4.41 22.17 0.16
N HIS A 31 4.67 23.35 -0.39
CA HIS A 31 3.65 24.09 -1.10
C HIS A 31 3.14 23.25 -2.30
N PRO A 32 1.83 23.29 -2.60
CA PRO A 32 1.25 22.58 -3.75
C PRO A 32 2.01 22.75 -5.09
N ASN A 33 2.46 23.97 -5.42
CA ASN A 33 3.33 24.23 -6.59
C ASN A 33 4.63 23.43 -6.57
N ALA A 34 5.27 23.29 -5.40
CA ALA A 34 6.52 22.54 -5.27
C ALA A 34 6.27 21.04 -5.50
N ILE A 35 5.17 20.49 -4.99
CA ILE A 35 4.73 19.10 -5.25
C ILE A 35 4.49 18.88 -6.75
N ALA A 36 3.74 19.78 -7.38
CA ALA A 36 3.45 19.72 -8.81
C ALA A 36 4.73 19.81 -9.67
N ALA A 37 5.64 20.73 -9.33
CA ALA A 37 6.92 20.91 -10.00
C ALA A 37 7.82 19.66 -9.89
N LEU A 38 7.92 19.05 -8.70
CA LEU A 38 8.63 17.79 -8.47
C LEU A 38 7.96 16.60 -9.19
N GLY A 39 6.67 16.71 -9.51
CA GLY A 39 5.88 15.66 -10.16
C GLY A 39 5.62 14.48 -9.24
N ILE A 40 5.48 14.75 -7.95
CA ILE A 40 5.17 13.80 -6.88
C ILE A 40 3.75 14.05 -6.40
N ARG A 41 3.22 13.12 -5.61
CA ARG A 41 1.93 13.24 -4.92
C ARG A 41 2.14 13.45 -3.43
N GLU A 42 1.07 13.83 -2.75
CA GLU A 42 1.07 13.77 -1.29
C GLU A 42 1.33 12.32 -0.84
N TRP A 43 2.13 12.16 0.22
CA TRP A 43 2.64 10.92 0.80
C TRP A 43 3.77 10.21 0.04
N ASP A 44 4.21 10.76 -1.10
CA ASP A 44 5.44 10.31 -1.74
C ASP A 44 6.66 10.70 -0.90
N ALA A 45 7.72 9.92 -1.00
CA ALA A 45 8.97 10.21 -0.33
C ALA A 45 9.82 11.21 -1.12
N VAL A 46 10.45 12.12 -0.39
CA VAL A 46 11.41 13.09 -0.92
C VAL A 46 12.74 12.97 -0.20
N SER A 47 13.83 13.13 -0.95
CA SER A 47 15.15 13.35 -0.41
C SER A 47 15.32 14.83 -0.07
N LEU A 48 15.88 15.10 1.10
CA LEU A 48 16.27 16.42 1.58
C LEU A 48 17.78 16.46 1.70
N THR A 49 18.43 17.30 0.90
CA THR A 49 19.89 17.42 0.88
C THR A 49 20.31 18.81 1.35
N GLY A 50 20.92 18.86 2.53
CA GLY A 50 21.62 20.00 3.10
C GLY A 50 23.12 19.71 3.19
N SER A 51 23.69 19.83 4.40
CA SER A 51 25.04 19.30 4.66
C SER A 51 25.07 17.78 4.78
N ARG A 52 23.90 17.18 5.02
CA ARG A 52 23.63 15.74 5.01
C ARG A 52 22.41 15.48 4.14
N THR A 53 22.27 14.24 3.68
CA THR A 53 21.08 13.79 2.97
C THR A 53 20.24 12.91 3.88
N THR A 54 18.96 13.21 3.98
CA THR A 54 17.94 12.41 4.67
C THR A 54 16.72 12.25 3.77
N ALA A 55 15.75 11.44 4.17
CA ALA A 55 14.51 11.25 3.44
C ALA A 55 13.31 11.45 4.37
N ALA A 56 12.26 12.07 3.84
CA ALA A 56 11.02 12.32 4.55
C ALA A 56 9.82 12.13 3.62
N VAL A 57 8.62 12.14 4.19
CA VAL A 57 7.38 12.01 3.44
C VAL A 57 6.80 13.39 3.15
N ALA A 58 6.44 13.65 1.88
CA ALA A 58 5.87 14.93 1.47
C ALA A 58 4.38 15.02 1.85
N GLY A 59 4.02 16.01 2.66
CA GLY A 59 2.65 16.42 2.94
C GLY A 59 2.34 17.79 2.33
N LEU A 60 1.06 18.09 2.10
CA LEU A 60 0.65 19.42 1.63
C LEU A 60 0.80 20.45 2.75
N ALA A 61 1.44 21.58 2.45
CA ALA A 61 1.47 22.76 3.31
C ALA A 61 0.16 23.55 3.23
N ALA A 62 -0.08 24.41 4.24
CA ALA A 62 -1.19 25.35 4.21
C ALA A 62 -1.00 26.41 3.10
N ALA A 63 -2.11 26.94 2.58
CA ALA A 63 -2.11 27.84 1.43
C ALA A 63 -1.39 29.20 1.69
N ASP A 64 -1.14 29.54 2.94
CA ASP A 64 -0.39 30.72 3.37
C ASP A 64 1.14 30.51 3.41
N THR A 65 1.61 29.27 3.24
CA THR A 65 3.04 28.95 3.21
C THR A 65 3.66 29.44 1.92
N ALA A 66 4.81 30.15 1.99
CA ALA A 66 5.50 30.64 0.81
C ALA A 66 5.95 29.49 -0.12
N VAL A 67 5.78 29.67 -1.44
CA VAL A 67 6.07 28.65 -2.45
C VAL A 67 7.51 28.12 -2.38
N GLY A 68 8.46 29.03 -2.19
CA GLY A 68 9.88 28.73 -2.05
C GLY A 68 10.28 28.14 -0.69
N THR A 69 9.32 27.79 0.18
CA THR A 69 9.59 27.28 1.53
C THR A 69 9.17 25.82 1.67
N VAL A 70 9.98 25.06 2.39
CA VAL A 70 9.62 23.75 2.93
C VAL A 70 9.62 23.83 4.45
N LEU A 71 8.57 23.29 5.09
CA LEU A 71 8.49 23.23 6.55
C LEU A 71 8.98 21.86 7.02
N LEU A 72 10.00 21.87 7.87
CA LEU A 72 10.62 20.69 8.45
C LEU A 72 10.51 20.75 9.98
N ASP A 73 10.35 19.60 10.63
CA ASP A 73 10.46 19.54 12.08
C ASP A 73 11.93 19.66 12.57
N ASP A 74 12.11 19.75 13.88
CA ASP A 74 13.40 19.85 14.56
C ASP A 74 14.35 18.69 14.20
N VAL A 75 13.82 17.47 14.20
CA VAL A 75 14.58 16.25 13.91
C VAL A 75 15.01 16.20 12.45
N THR A 76 14.13 16.54 11.51
CA THR A 76 14.40 16.49 10.07
C THR A 76 15.39 17.58 9.67
N LEU A 77 15.31 18.79 10.26
CA LEU A 77 16.35 19.81 10.10
C LEU A 77 17.72 19.29 10.56
N SER A 78 17.77 18.65 11.73
CA SER A 78 19.00 18.06 12.26
C SER A 78 19.55 16.94 11.37
N ASN A 79 18.67 16.05 10.89
CA ASN A 79 19.05 14.92 10.02
C ASN A 79 19.62 15.37 8.68
N ALA A 80 19.01 16.39 8.07
CA ALA A 80 19.52 17.04 6.86
C ALA A 80 20.74 17.95 7.13
N GLY A 81 21.07 18.20 8.40
CA GLY A 81 22.14 19.11 8.81
C GLY A 81 21.89 20.55 8.33
N LEU A 82 20.65 21.00 8.46
CA LEU A 82 20.18 22.33 8.07
C LEU A 82 19.98 23.23 9.28
N ARG A 83 20.04 24.54 9.05
CA ARG A 83 19.57 25.55 10.01
C ARG A 83 18.30 26.20 9.46
N GLU A 84 17.49 26.77 10.33
CA GLU A 84 16.34 27.55 9.86
C GLU A 84 16.80 28.70 8.96
N GLY A 85 16.12 28.87 7.83
CA GLY A 85 16.41 29.89 6.82
C GLY A 85 17.49 29.50 5.80
N THR A 86 18.05 28.29 5.84
CA THR A 86 19.04 27.84 4.85
C THR A 86 18.39 27.17 3.64
N GLU A 87 19.08 27.18 2.51
CA GLU A 87 18.66 26.43 1.33
C GLU A 87 18.75 24.91 1.55
N VAL A 88 17.77 24.19 0.99
CA VAL A 88 17.71 22.74 0.96
C VAL A 88 17.30 22.29 -0.43
N ILE A 89 17.97 21.27 -0.94
CA ILE A 89 17.61 20.64 -2.20
C ILE A 89 16.59 19.53 -1.91
N VAL A 90 15.44 19.61 -2.56
CA VAL A 90 14.35 18.64 -2.46
C VAL A 90 14.21 17.91 -3.80
N SER A 91 14.21 16.58 -3.77
CA SER A 91 14.01 15.75 -4.96
C SER A 91 13.21 14.47 -4.66
N PRO A 92 12.49 13.89 -5.63
CA PRO A 92 11.80 12.61 -5.44
C PRO A 92 12.80 11.49 -5.14
N VAL A 93 12.44 10.56 -4.25
CA VAL A 93 13.30 9.42 -3.91
C VAL A 93 12.53 8.11 -3.85
N THR A 94 13.13 7.05 -4.36
CA THR A 94 12.58 5.69 -4.22
C THR A 94 12.87 5.18 -2.81
N VAL A 95 11.83 4.70 -2.13
CA VAL A 95 11.93 4.08 -0.81
C VAL A 95 11.61 2.60 -0.94
N TYR A 96 12.52 1.74 -0.49
CA TYR A 96 12.30 0.29 -0.49
C TYR A 96 11.67 -0.16 0.84
N GLY A 97 11.01 -1.32 0.87
CA GLY A 97 10.66 -1.97 2.13
C GLY A 97 11.93 -2.49 2.81
N ALA A 98 12.14 -2.15 4.08
CA ALA A 98 13.33 -2.57 4.81
C ALA A 98 13.33 -4.09 5.04
N ARG A 99 14.45 -4.76 4.79
CA ARG A 99 14.74 -6.10 5.32
C ARG A 99 15.19 -5.99 6.76
N SER A 100 16.12 -5.07 7.04
CA SER A 100 16.53 -4.77 8.40
C SER A 100 16.81 -3.28 8.63
N VAL A 101 16.58 -2.82 9.85
CA VAL A 101 16.97 -1.51 10.36
C VAL A 101 17.64 -1.71 11.71
N THR A 102 18.84 -1.15 11.86
CA THR A 102 19.60 -1.19 13.11
C THR A 102 19.59 0.19 13.76
N LEU A 103 19.25 0.26 15.03
CA LEU A 103 19.16 1.48 15.83
C LEU A 103 20.19 1.48 16.96
N SER A 104 20.59 2.66 17.41
CA SER A 104 21.31 2.87 18.66
C SER A 104 20.56 3.82 19.57
N GLY A 105 20.67 3.60 20.88
CA GLY A 105 20.00 4.38 21.92
C GLY A 105 20.65 4.11 23.28
N SER A 106 20.02 4.61 24.34
CA SER A 106 20.45 4.41 25.72
C SER A 106 20.43 2.93 26.12
N THR A 107 21.18 2.62 27.19
CA THR A 107 21.16 1.28 27.80
C THR A 107 19.77 0.92 28.32
N LEU A 108 19.03 1.90 28.84
CA LEU A 108 17.67 1.72 29.33
C LEU A 108 16.70 1.37 28.19
N ALA A 109 16.73 2.12 27.08
CA ALA A 109 15.90 1.83 25.92
C ALA A 109 16.23 0.46 25.31
N THR A 110 17.53 0.15 25.17
CA THR A 110 18.02 -1.15 24.67
C THR A 110 17.52 -2.33 25.51
N GLN A 111 17.37 -2.17 26.82
CA GLN A 111 16.91 -3.24 27.72
C GLN A 111 15.39 -3.32 27.86
N SER A 112 14.67 -2.22 27.62
CA SER A 112 13.22 -2.13 27.89
C SER A 112 12.35 -2.24 26.65
N VAL A 113 12.88 -1.94 25.47
CA VAL A 113 12.11 -1.94 24.22
C VAL A 113 12.57 -3.09 23.30
N PRO A 114 11.75 -4.15 23.15
CA PRO A 114 12.11 -5.28 22.31
C PRO A 114 11.97 -4.94 20.81
N PRO A 115 12.64 -5.70 19.92
CA PRO A 115 12.59 -5.53 18.45
C PRO A 115 11.18 -5.40 17.87
N VAL A 116 10.24 -6.25 18.31
CA VAL A 116 8.84 -6.21 17.87
C VAL A 116 8.18 -4.87 18.18
N THR A 117 8.46 -4.28 19.35
CA THR A 117 7.93 -2.96 19.74
C THR A 117 8.57 -1.85 18.94
N LEU A 118 9.88 -1.92 18.65
CA LEU A 118 10.54 -0.96 17.75
C LEU A 118 9.89 -0.97 16.37
N ARG A 119 9.66 -2.17 15.81
CA ARG A 119 8.99 -2.35 14.52
C ARG A 119 7.58 -1.76 14.52
N GLN A 120 6.79 -2.00 15.56
CA GLN A 120 5.44 -1.45 15.68
C GLN A 120 5.43 0.08 15.78
N ALA A 121 6.35 0.67 16.56
CA ALA A 121 6.43 2.11 16.75
C ALA A 121 6.92 2.87 15.50
N LEU A 122 7.75 2.22 14.68
CA LEU A 122 8.35 2.80 13.48
C LEU A 122 7.65 2.39 12.18
N LEU A 123 6.60 1.58 12.25
CA LEU A 123 5.90 1.03 11.10
C LEU A 123 5.48 2.11 10.11
N GLY A 124 5.86 1.95 8.83
CA GLY A 124 5.58 2.87 7.74
C GLY A 124 6.50 4.11 7.66
N LYS A 125 7.32 4.39 8.68
CA LYS A 125 8.26 5.52 8.66
C LYS A 125 9.45 5.25 7.73
N VAL A 126 9.92 6.30 7.08
CA VAL A 126 11.13 6.28 6.24
C VAL A 126 12.36 6.46 7.11
N MET A 127 13.41 5.69 6.84
CA MET A 127 14.65 5.60 7.60
C MET A 127 15.85 5.77 6.66
N THR A 128 16.82 6.58 7.06
CA THR A 128 18.13 6.70 6.41
C THR A 128 19.23 6.51 7.45
N VAL A 129 20.36 5.91 7.05
CA VAL A 129 21.50 5.75 7.95
C VAL A 129 22.00 7.09 8.46
N GLY A 130 22.18 7.19 9.77
CA GLY A 130 22.60 8.37 10.50
C GLY A 130 21.45 9.28 10.96
N ASP A 131 20.20 9.01 10.56
CA ASP A 131 19.04 9.79 11.00
C ASP A 131 18.76 9.56 12.49
N ALA A 132 18.39 10.64 13.19
CA ALA A 132 17.72 10.56 14.47
C ALA A 132 16.21 10.29 14.25
N VAL A 133 15.64 9.35 15.01
CA VAL A 133 14.26 8.91 14.89
C VAL A 133 13.61 8.78 16.26
N SER A 134 12.33 9.14 16.35
CA SER A 134 11.57 9.06 17.59
C SER A 134 10.57 7.90 17.55
N LEU A 135 10.50 7.14 18.65
CA LEU A 135 9.46 6.13 18.84
C LEU A 135 8.11 6.77 19.18
N LEU A 136 8.12 7.89 19.91
CA LEU A 136 6.93 8.71 20.18
C LEU A 136 6.87 9.94 19.26
N PRO A 137 5.72 10.25 18.66
CA PRO A 137 5.58 11.46 17.86
C PRO A 137 5.75 12.77 18.64
N ARG A 138 5.63 12.76 19.98
CA ARG A 138 5.70 13.99 20.78
C ARG A 138 6.48 13.78 22.07
N ASP A 139 7.39 14.72 22.37
CA ASP A 139 7.66 15.07 23.76
C ASP A 139 6.44 15.82 24.25
N LEU A 140 5.71 15.24 25.21
CA LEU A 140 4.55 15.93 25.76
C LEU A 140 4.99 17.20 26.53
N GLY A 141 6.29 17.41 26.79
CA GLY A 141 6.84 18.50 27.60
C GLY A 141 7.01 18.15 29.08
N PRO A 142 7.61 19.03 29.90
CA PRO A 142 7.74 18.80 31.34
C PRO A 142 6.35 18.83 32.02
N GLY A 143 5.98 17.73 32.69
CA GLY A 143 4.75 17.63 33.50
C GLY A 143 3.54 16.97 32.82
N THR A 144 3.52 16.85 31.51
CA THR A 144 2.41 16.26 30.72
C THR A 144 2.47 14.73 30.65
N SER A 145 3.66 14.13 30.82
CA SER A 145 3.84 12.68 31.01
C SER A 145 3.40 12.18 32.41
N THR A 146 2.94 13.07 33.29
CA THR A 146 2.71 12.74 34.71
C THR A 146 1.26 12.69 35.16
N SER A 147 0.31 13.22 34.37
CA SER A 147 -1.12 13.09 34.71
C SER A 147 -1.53 11.61 34.61
N ALA A 148 -2.18 11.07 35.65
CA ALA A 148 -2.66 9.68 35.65
C ALA A 148 -3.60 9.41 34.46
N ALA A 149 -4.42 10.40 34.09
CA ALA A 149 -5.37 10.30 32.98
C ALA A 149 -4.70 10.22 31.61
N SER A 150 -3.64 10.99 31.38
CA SER A 150 -2.87 10.95 30.11
C SER A 150 -2.09 9.64 29.97
N ARG A 151 -1.55 9.10 31.08
CA ARG A 151 -0.90 7.78 31.09
C ARG A 151 -1.90 6.64 30.89
N ALA A 152 -3.08 6.72 31.50
CA ALA A 152 -4.15 5.75 31.30
C ALA A 152 -4.64 5.75 29.84
N LEU A 153 -4.82 6.92 29.23
CA LEU A 153 -5.17 7.05 27.82
C LEU A 153 -4.07 6.48 26.91
N ALA A 154 -2.81 6.85 27.14
CA ALA A 154 -1.68 6.34 26.37
C ALA A 154 -1.60 4.80 26.44
N ALA A 155 -1.73 4.23 27.64
CA ALA A 155 -1.77 2.79 27.85
C ALA A 155 -2.99 2.14 27.18
N ALA A 156 -4.17 2.76 27.23
CA ALA A 156 -5.39 2.28 26.58
C ALA A 156 -5.27 2.19 25.06
N VAL A 157 -4.44 3.04 24.44
CA VAL A 157 -4.15 2.97 22.99
C VAL A 157 -2.82 2.26 22.69
N GLY A 158 -2.26 1.54 23.67
CA GLY A 158 -1.07 0.71 23.50
C GLY A 158 0.24 1.47 23.35
N ILE A 159 0.31 2.74 23.78
CA ILE A 159 1.53 3.54 23.76
C ILE A 159 2.35 3.23 25.02
N SER A 160 3.46 2.51 24.88
CA SER A 160 4.32 2.09 25.99
C SER A 160 5.80 2.51 25.88
N TRP A 161 6.18 3.21 24.82
CA TRP A 161 7.57 3.51 24.47
C TRP A 161 8.06 4.91 24.92
N THR A 162 9.37 5.13 24.85
CA THR A 162 10.06 6.35 25.34
C THR A 162 10.03 7.50 24.31
N SER A 163 10.20 8.74 24.76
CA SER A 163 10.40 9.91 23.88
C SER A 163 11.87 10.11 23.48
N GLU A 164 12.73 9.15 23.79
CA GLU A 164 14.14 9.18 23.46
C GLU A 164 14.35 9.15 21.94
N LEU A 165 15.24 10.02 21.45
CA LEU A 165 15.69 9.99 20.05
C LEU A 165 16.73 8.89 19.88
N LEU A 166 16.43 7.95 18.97
CA LEU A 166 17.32 6.86 18.59
C LEU A 166 18.06 7.24 17.30
N THR A 167 19.23 6.66 17.06
CA THR A 167 19.97 6.90 15.80
C THR A 167 19.93 5.66 14.92
N VAL A 168 19.60 5.80 13.64
CA VAL A 168 19.69 4.72 12.66
C VAL A 168 21.16 4.47 12.32
N THR A 169 21.69 3.30 12.66
CA THR A 169 23.10 2.94 12.40
C THR A 169 23.28 2.06 11.17
N GLY A 170 22.21 1.42 10.69
CA GLY A 170 22.25 0.57 9.51
C GLY A 170 20.86 0.30 8.94
N VAL A 171 20.78 0.11 7.64
CA VAL A 171 19.56 -0.24 6.91
C VAL A 171 19.90 -1.24 5.81
N ASP A 172 18.94 -2.07 5.45
CA ASP A 172 19.07 -2.99 4.32
C ASP A 172 17.74 -3.06 3.56
N PRO A 173 17.69 -2.83 2.24
CA PRO A 173 18.82 -2.45 1.35
C PRO A 173 19.39 -1.06 1.63
N ASP A 174 20.60 -0.81 1.14
CA ASP A 174 21.25 0.51 1.24
C ASP A 174 20.38 1.61 0.58
N GLY A 175 20.27 2.74 1.28
CA GLY A 175 19.47 3.89 0.86
C GLY A 175 18.24 4.10 1.76
N PRO A 176 17.30 4.96 1.35
CA PRO A 176 16.06 5.18 2.10
C PRO A 176 15.19 3.93 2.11
N VAL A 177 14.82 3.48 3.30
CA VAL A 177 13.93 2.33 3.50
C VAL A 177 12.73 2.69 4.35
N SER A 178 11.62 1.98 4.20
CA SER A 178 10.44 2.08 5.06
C SER A 178 10.32 0.84 5.93
N VAL A 179 9.99 1.02 7.21
CA VAL A 179 9.74 -0.12 8.11
C VAL A 179 8.41 -0.77 7.73
N GLN A 180 8.46 -2.08 7.49
CA GLN A 180 7.33 -2.94 7.11
C GLN A 180 7.07 -3.99 8.20
N PRO A 181 5.92 -4.70 8.19
CA PRO A 181 5.67 -5.78 9.14
C PRO A 181 6.70 -6.92 9.06
N ASN A 182 7.22 -7.19 7.86
CA ASN A 182 8.27 -8.18 7.64
C ASN A 182 9.70 -7.63 7.76
N SER A 183 9.86 -6.37 8.20
CA SER A 183 11.18 -5.82 8.51
C SER A 183 11.67 -6.33 9.85
N LEU A 184 12.98 -6.51 9.99
CA LEU A 184 13.61 -6.64 11.30
C LEU A 184 14.05 -5.25 11.80
N VAL A 185 13.72 -4.89 13.03
CA VAL A 185 14.22 -3.65 13.66
C VAL A 185 14.93 -4.00 14.96
N THR A 186 16.25 -3.79 15.03
CA THR A 186 17.08 -4.26 16.15
C THR A 186 18.03 -3.18 16.67
N TRP A 187 18.60 -3.43 17.85
CA TRP A 187 19.65 -2.60 18.44
C TRP A 187 21.04 -2.97 17.88
N GLY A 188 21.91 -1.99 17.69
CA GLY A 188 23.29 -2.17 17.20
C GLY A 188 24.22 -2.85 18.19
N ALA A 189 25.17 -3.65 17.65
CA ALA A 189 26.01 -4.60 18.38
C ALA A 189 27.08 -4.01 19.34
N GLY A 190 26.97 -2.74 19.75
CA GLY A 190 27.93 -2.05 20.63
C GLY A 190 27.46 -1.80 22.06
N VAL A 191 26.17 -2.02 22.35
CA VAL A 191 25.63 -2.01 23.71
C VAL A 191 25.50 -3.48 24.10
N PRO A 192 26.03 -3.93 25.25
CA PRO A 192 25.74 -5.27 25.71
C PRO A 192 24.22 -5.32 25.86
N ALA A 193 23.56 -6.03 24.94
CA ALA A 193 22.26 -6.58 25.23
C ALA A 193 22.46 -7.26 26.58
N ALA A 194 21.75 -6.78 27.60
CA ALA A 194 21.64 -7.58 28.81
C ALA A 194 21.27 -8.97 28.29
N MET A 195 22.02 -9.98 28.72
CA MET A 195 21.64 -11.37 28.56
C MET A 195 20.34 -11.61 29.35
N GLY A 196 19.27 -10.92 28.97
CA GLY A 196 17.94 -11.48 29.01
C GLY A 196 17.97 -12.55 27.96
N THR A 197 18.16 -13.77 28.42
CA THR A 197 17.87 -14.98 27.67
C THR A 197 16.48 -14.86 27.04
N SER A 198 16.35 -14.29 25.84
CA SER A 198 15.32 -14.75 24.93
C SER A 198 15.84 -16.07 24.39
N THR A 199 15.66 -17.13 25.19
CA THR A 199 15.78 -18.49 24.72
C THR A 199 15.02 -18.59 23.39
N ALA A 200 15.71 -19.09 22.37
CA ALA A 200 15.10 -19.52 21.12
C ALA A 200 13.82 -20.31 21.46
N GLY A 201 12.69 -19.89 20.89
CA GLY A 201 11.37 -20.45 21.17
C GLY A 201 10.79 -20.00 22.52
N GLN A 202 10.19 -18.81 22.59
CA GLN A 202 9.23 -18.55 23.68
C GLN A 202 8.02 -19.47 23.47
N VAL A 203 7.92 -20.50 24.32
CA VAL A 203 6.68 -21.28 24.49
C VAL A 203 5.72 -20.38 25.27
N SER A 204 4.90 -19.61 24.55
CA SER A 204 3.86 -18.78 25.16
C SER A 204 2.55 -19.56 25.21
N ILE A 205 2.17 -20.04 26.40
CA ILE A 205 0.77 -20.37 26.69
C ILE A 205 0.13 -19.06 27.18
N SER A 206 -0.21 -18.17 26.25
CA SER A 206 -0.88 -16.89 26.55
C SER A 206 -2.28 -16.91 25.99
N SER A 207 -3.26 -16.50 26.80
CA SER A 207 -4.60 -16.12 26.31
C SER A 207 -4.44 -15.05 25.22
N PRO A 208 -5.17 -15.13 24.10
CA PRO A 208 -5.06 -14.14 23.05
C PRO A 208 -5.57 -12.79 23.56
N GLU A 209 -4.86 -11.72 23.20
CA GLU A 209 -5.27 -10.34 23.50
C GLU A 209 -6.59 -9.96 22.81
N ILE A 210 -6.98 -10.69 21.77
CA ILE A 210 -8.15 -10.42 20.93
C ILE A 210 -8.95 -11.71 20.76
N GLN A 211 -10.25 -11.65 21.03
CA GLN A 211 -11.17 -12.79 20.90
C GLN A 211 -11.66 -12.95 19.44
N ILE A 212 -12.18 -14.13 19.07
CA ILE A 212 -12.62 -14.38 17.68
C ILE A 212 -13.75 -13.43 17.27
N GLU A 213 -14.64 -13.07 18.20
CA GLU A 213 -15.75 -12.14 17.98
C GLU A 213 -15.29 -10.69 17.69
N GLU A 214 -14.05 -10.37 18.08
CA GLU A 214 -13.41 -9.06 17.89
C GLU A 214 -12.66 -8.96 16.55
N LEU A 215 -12.49 -10.08 15.83
CA LEU A 215 -11.89 -10.12 14.48
C LEU A 215 -12.85 -9.60 13.41
N LYS A 216 -13.22 -8.32 13.49
CA LYS A 216 -14.15 -7.68 12.55
C LYS A 216 -13.63 -7.76 11.11
N GLY A 217 -14.41 -8.38 10.22
CA GLY A 217 -14.10 -8.56 8.80
C GLY A 217 -13.31 -9.82 8.46
N ALA A 218 -12.83 -10.57 9.46
CA ALA A 218 -12.09 -11.82 9.26
C ALA A 218 -12.84 -13.05 9.81
N GLN A 219 -14.12 -12.90 10.19
CA GLN A 219 -14.91 -13.99 10.77
C GLN A 219 -15.06 -15.21 9.84
N PRO A 220 -15.30 -15.08 8.52
CA PRO A 220 -15.35 -16.23 7.62
C PRO A 220 -14.03 -17.01 7.59
N GLN A 221 -12.91 -16.30 7.54
CA GLN A 221 -11.56 -16.87 7.55
C GLN A 221 -11.27 -17.54 8.90
N ALA A 222 -11.67 -16.91 10.01
CA ALA A 222 -11.54 -17.45 11.35
C ALA A 222 -12.34 -18.75 11.52
N ALA A 223 -13.59 -18.79 11.04
CA ALA A 223 -14.43 -19.99 11.08
C ALA A 223 -13.78 -21.15 10.29
N LYS A 224 -13.30 -20.86 9.08
CA LYS A 224 -12.62 -21.85 8.22
C LYS A 224 -11.35 -22.40 8.88
N LEU A 225 -10.51 -21.52 9.43
CA LEU A 225 -9.29 -21.94 10.13
C LEU A 225 -9.61 -22.74 11.40
N THR A 226 -10.64 -22.34 12.15
CA THR A 226 -11.12 -23.05 13.34
C THR A 226 -11.57 -24.46 13.00
N GLU A 227 -12.35 -24.61 11.92
CA GLU A 227 -12.81 -25.92 11.42
C GLU A 227 -11.62 -26.81 11.03
N TRP A 228 -10.65 -26.27 10.30
CA TRP A 228 -9.46 -27.01 9.89
C TRP A 228 -8.65 -27.49 11.09
N LEU A 229 -8.40 -26.62 12.07
CA LEU A 229 -7.71 -26.98 13.30
C LEU A 229 -8.47 -28.03 14.10
N LYS A 230 -9.80 -27.90 14.20
CA LYS A 230 -10.65 -28.86 14.91
C LYS A 230 -10.53 -30.27 14.30
N LEU A 231 -10.63 -30.37 12.97
CA LEU A 231 -10.52 -31.66 12.27
C LEU A 231 -9.12 -32.29 12.40
N ALA A 232 -8.06 -31.46 12.39
CA ALA A 232 -6.69 -31.95 12.45
C ALA A 232 -6.24 -32.32 13.88
N LEU A 233 -6.64 -31.54 14.88
CA LEU A 233 -6.16 -31.67 16.27
C LEU A 233 -7.15 -32.38 17.20
N ASP A 234 -8.45 -32.12 17.08
CA ASP A 234 -9.45 -32.59 18.05
C ASP A 234 -10.23 -33.81 17.55
N GLU A 235 -10.53 -33.86 16.24
CA GLU A 235 -11.32 -34.92 15.61
C GLU A 235 -10.57 -35.69 14.49
N PRO A 236 -9.28 -36.09 14.68
CA PRO A 236 -8.48 -36.71 13.62
C PRO A 236 -9.04 -38.05 13.12
N HIS A 237 -9.83 -38.74 13.94
CA HIS A 237 -10.49 -39.99 13.59
C HIS A 237 -11.50 -39.84 12.45
N LEU A 238 -12.13 -38.66 12.30
CA LEU A 238 -13.05 -38.38 11.20
C LEU A 238 -12.31 -38.37 9.85
N LEU A 239 -11.14 -37.71 9.80
CA LEU A 239 -10.29 -37.69 8.61
C LEU A 239 -9.75 -39.10 8.27
N GLN A 240 -9.30 -39.83 9.29
CA GLN A 240 -8.78 -41.20 9.12
C GLN A 240 -9.84 -42.16 8.57
N THR A 241 -11.09 -42.05 9.03
CA THR A 241 -12.21 -42.87 8.53
C THR A 241 -12.47 -42.65 7.05
N LEU A 242 -12.24 -41.43 6.56
CA LEU A 242 -12.39 -41.05 5.16
C LEU A 242 -11.12 -41.32 4.31
N GLY A 243 -10.06 -41.87 4.91
CA GLY A 243 -8.78 -42.10 4.23
C GLY A 243 -8.00 -40.81 3.96
N ALA A 244 -8.35 -39.70 4.61
CA ALA A 244 -7.62 -38.44 4.52
C ALA A 244 -6.48 -38.37 5.55
N GLY A 245 -5.38 -37.71 5.18
CA GLY A 245 -4.29 -37.41 6.11
C GLY A 245 -4.74 -36.46 7.22
N THR A 246 -4.11 -36.57 8.40
CA THR A 246 -4.36 -35.65 9.54
C THR A 246 -3.35 -34.49 9.58
N ASN A 247 -2.32 -34.54 8.74
CA ASN A 247 -1.34 -33.49 8.58
C ASN A 247 -2.02 -32.24 8.04
N LEU A 248 -1.76 -31.10 8.65
CA LEU A 248 -2.30 -29.82 8.23
C LEU A 248 -1.19 -28.78 8.22
N GLY A 249 -1.04 -28.10 7.08
CA GLY A 249 -0.30 -26.86 7.03
C GLY A 249 -1.06 -25.77 6.29
N VAL A 250 -1.07 -24.59 6.89
CA VAL A 250 -1.84 -23.45 6.40
C VAL A 250 -0.90 -22.28 6.13
N LEU A 251 -0.90 -21.77 4.90
CA LEU A 251 -0.36 -20.46 4.59
C LEU A 251 -1.47 -19.41 4.70
N VAL A 252 -1.35 -18.50 5.66
CA VAL A 252 -2.26 -17.36 5.81
C VAL A 252 -1.65 -16.16 5.10
N SER A 253 -2.32 -15.68 4.05
CA SER A 253 -1.86 -14.61 3.18
C SER A 253 -2.76 -13.38 3.26
N GLY A 254 -2.32 -12.24 2.73
CA GLY A 254 -3.09 -11.00 2.69
C GLY A 254 -2.24 -9.76 3.01
N PRO A 255 -2.80 -8.54 2.85
CA PRO A 255 -2.06 -7.28 2.96
C PRO A 255 -1.24 -7.14 4.25
N ALA A 256 -0.17 -6.35 4.16
CA ALA A 256 0.67 -6.00 5.30
C ALA A 256 -0.18 -5.29 6.38
N GLY A 257 -0.11 -5.73 7.63
CA GLY A 257 -0.83 -5.09 8.74
C GLY A 257 -2.34 -5.38 8.84
N VAL A 258 -2.91 -6.27 8.02
CA VAL A 258 -4.34 -6.65 8.05
C VAL A 258 -4.74 -7.51 9.26
N GLY A 259 -3.77 -7.98 10.05
CA GLY A 259 -4.04 -8.78 11.25
C GLY A 259 -3.90 -10.30 11.08
N LYS A 260 -3.12 -10.78 10.09
CA LYS A 260 -2.87 -12.22 9.87
C LYS A 260 -2.42 -12.98 11.12
N ALA A 261 -1.38 -12.49 11.79
CA ALA A 261 -0.88 -13.11 13.03
C ALA A 261 -1.91 -13.04 14.17
N THR A 262 -2.67 -11.95 14.25
CA THR A 262 -3.75 -11.77 15.23
C THR A 262 -4.87 -12.79 15.02
N LEU A 263 -5.31 -13.00 13.77
CA LEU A 263 -6.27 -14.03 13.41
C LEU A 263 -5.82 -15.41 13.90
N VAL A 264 -4.57 -15.78 13.60
CA VAL A 264 -4.05 -17.10 13.97
C VAL A 264 -4.01 -17.26 15.49
N ARG A 265 -3.53 -16.24 16.22
CA ARG A 265 -3.46 -16.27 17.69
C ARG A 265 -4.85 -16.41 18.33
N ALA A 266 -5.84 -15.65 17.83
CA ALA A 266 -7.21 -15.71 18.33
C ALA A 266 -7.87 -17.07 18.05
N VAL A 267 -7.68 -17.64 16.86
CA VAL A 267 -8.22 -18.96 16.51
C VAL A 267 -7.52 -20.11 17.26
N CYS A 268 -6.27 -19.91 17.65
CA CYS A 268 -5.50 -20.86 18.47
C CYS A 268 -5.72 -20.68 19.97
N ASP A 269 -6.74 -19.92 20.41
CA ASP A 269 -7.04 -19.81 21.84
C ASP A 269 -7.26 -21.19 22.48
N GLY A 270 -6.75 -21.35 23.69
CA GLY A 270 -6.77 -22.62 24.42
C GLY A 270 -5.89 -23.72 23.83
N ARG A 271 -5.15 -23.47 22.74
CA ARG A 271 -4.20 -24.42 22.14
C ARG A 271 -2.77 -24.02 22.45
N ARG A 272 -1.88 -25.01 22.54
CA ARG A 272 -0.44 -24.77 22.66
C ARG A 272 0.10 -24.18 21.37
N LEU A 273 0.69 -22.98 21.47
CA LEU A 273 1.22 -22.22 20.33
C LEU A 273 2.72 -22.00 20.50
N VAL A 274 3.52 -22.52 19.58
CA VAL A 274 4.95 -22.23 19.47
C VAL A 274 5.13 -21.22 18.34
N THR A 275 5.63 -20.03 18.64
CA THR A 275 5.76 -18.94 17.64
C THR A 275 7.21 -18.69 17.28
N LEU A 276 7.48 -18.51 15.98
CA LEU A 276 8.73 -17.98 15.44
C LEU A 276 8.45 -16.69 14.68
N ASP A 277 9.19 -15.62 14.97
CA ASP A 277 9.17 -14.39 14.17
C ASP A 277 10.10 -14.55 12.97
N GLY A 278 9.51 -14.61 11.77
CA GLY A 278 10.23 -14.80 10.52
C GLY A 278 11.37 -13.81 10.32
N PRO A 279 11.16 -12.50 10.51
CA PRO A 279 12.23 -11.49 10.42
C PRO A 279 13.35 -11.67 11.44
N GLU A 280 13.05 -11.92 12.72
CA GLU A 280 14.07 -12.17 13.74
C GLU A 280 14.90 -13.42 13.45
N ILE A 281 14.25 -14.54 13.13
CA ILE A 281 14.95 -15.77 12.81
C ILE A 281 15.70 -15.62 11.48
N GLY A 282 15.08 -15.04 10.46
CA GLY A 282 15.65 -14.88 9.12
C GLY A 282 16.96 -14.09 9.09
N ALA A 283 17.18 -13.20 10.04
CA ALA A 283 18.41 -12.42 10.17
C ALA A 283 19.54 -13.12 10.93
N LEU A 284 19.28 -14.25 11.59
CA LEU A 284 20.34 -15.02 12.24
C LEU A 284 21.31 -15.59 11.19
N ALA A 285 22.53 -15.92 11.63
CA ALA A 285 23.46 -16.66 10.79
C ALA A 285 22.86 -18.02 10.38
N ALA A 286 23.19 -18.50 9.17
CA ALA A 286 22.57 -19.69 8.59
C ALA A 286 22.50 -20.90 9.53
N GLY A 287 23.57 -21.21 10.27
CA GLY A 287 23.59 -22.31 11.23
C GLY A 287 22.63 -22.11 12.42
N ASP A 288 22.50 -20.88 12.90
CA ASP A 288 21.64 -20.55 14.04
C ASP A 288 20.16 -20.44 13.63
N ARG A 289 19.87 -20.06 12.37
CA ARG A 289 18.53 -20.18 11.77
C ARG A 289 18.01 -21.61 11.86
N VAL A 290 18.81 -22.58 11.39
CA VAL A 290 18.43 -23.99 11.41
C VAL A 290 18.20 -24.47 12.85
N LYS A 291 19.11 -24.13 13.77
CA LYS A 291 18.97 -24.52 15.18
C LYS A 291 17.71 -23.95 15.82
N ALA A 292 17.39 -22.67 15.55
CA ALA A 292 16.20 -22.03 16.09
C ALA A 292 14.91 -22.71 15.58
N VAL A 293 14.85 -23.01 14.27
CA VAL A 293 13.71 -23.74 13.69
C VAL A 293 13.64 -25.16 14.27
N ALA A 294 14.74 -25.90 14.30
CA ALA A 294 14.79 -27.26 14.84
C ALA A 294 14.34 -27.30 16.32
N SER A 295 14.76 -26.32 17.12
CA SER A 295 14.35 -26.21 18.53
C SER A 295 12.85 -25.96 18.68
N ALA A 296 12.26 -25.08 17.86
CA ALA A 296 10.82 -24.85 17.87
C ALA A 296 10.02 -26.06 17.37
N VAL A 297 10.52 -26.75 16.33
CA VAL A 297 9.95 -28.01 15.84
C VAL A 297 9.99 -29.08 16.93
N GLN A 298 11.11 -29.23 17.64
CA GLN A 298 11.20 -30.15 18.76
C GLN A 298 10.21 -29.79 19.89
N ALA A 299 10.10 -28.51 20.22
CA ALA A 299 9.17 -28.02 21.24
C ALA A 299 7.72 -28.36 20.87
N VAL A 300 7.26 -28.05 19.66
CA VAL A 300 5.87 -28.33 19.24
C VAL A 300 5.59 -29.83 19.19
N ARG A 301 6.55 -30.64 18.73
CA ARG A 301 6.38 -32.10 18.60
C ARG A 301 6.29 -32.83 19.94
N HIS A 302 6.89 -32.31 21.00
CA HIS A 302 6.91 -32.96 22.31
C HIS A 302 5.52 -33.06 22.96
N GLU A 303 4.68 -32.02 22.82
CA GLU A 303 3.37 -31.94 23.47
C GLU A 303 2.21 -31.73 22.48
N GLY A 304 2.50 -31.69 21.18
CA GLY A 304 1.54 -31.31 20.15
C GLY A 304 1.23 -29.81 20.16
N GLY A 305 0.34 -29.40 19.25
CA GLY A 305 -0.15 -28.02 19.13
C GLY A 305 0.14 -27.39 17.77
N VAL A 306 0.26 -26.06 17.76
CA VAL A 306 0.42 -25.26 16.55
C VAL A 306 1.81 -24.62 16.53
N LEU A 307 2.53 -24.78 15.42
CA LEU A 307 3.74 -24.03 15.11
C LEU A 307 3.38 -22.86 14.20
N LEU A 308 3.47 -21.64 14.71
CA LEU A 308 3.21 -20.42 13.97
C LEU A 308 4.54 -19.76 13.54
N ILE A 309 4.71 -19.52 12.25
CA ILE A 309 5.80 -18.69 11.71
C ILE A 309 5.20 -17.40 11.17
N THR A 310 5.46 -16.27 11.83
CA THR A 310 4.98 -14.95 11.38
C THR A 310 5.88 -14.40 10.28
N ASP A 311 5.30 -13.81 9.23
CA ASP A 311 6.02 -13.21 8.09
C ASP A 311 7.14 -14.12 7.54
N ALA A 312 6.76 -15.35 7.19
CA ALA A 312 7.67 -16.43 6.80
C ALA A 312 8.51 -16.13 5.55
N ASP A 313 8.13 -15.13 4.73
CA ASP A 313 8.91 -14.65 3.59
C ASP A 313 10.27 -14.07 3.98
N ALA A 314 10.40 -13.57 5.22
CA ALA A 314 11.69 -13.13 5.74
C ALA A 314 12.62 -14.29 6.16
N LEU A 315 12.06 -15.45 6.52
CA LEU A 315 12.81 -16.65 6.89
C LEU A 315 13.12 -17.53 5.66
N LEU A 316 12.15 -17.66 4.75
CA LEU A 316 12.18 -18.50 3.57
C LEU A 316 11.82 -17.67 2.34
N PRO A 317 12.73 -16.80 1.85
CA PRO A 317 12.48 -15.98 0.68
C PRO A 317 12.40 -16.82 -0.61
N ALA A 318 11.73 -16.30 -1.63
CA ALA A 318 11.54 -16.97 -2.93
C ALA A 318 12.86 -17.31 -3.63
N ALA A 319 13.88 -16.46 -3.45
CA ALA A 319 15.26 -16.77 -3.82
C ALA A 319 15.86 -17.73 -2.78
N ALA A 320 15.65 -19.02 -2.99
CA ALA A 320 16.02 -20.06 -2.05
C ALA A 320 17.54 -20.10 -1.76
N GLU A 321 17.88 -19.95 -0.49
CA GLU A 321 19.24 -20.16 0.02
C GLU A 321 19.52 -21.66 0.25
N PRO A 322 20.79 -22.12 0.25
CA PRO A 322 21.11 -23.52 0.54
C PRO A 322 20.55 -24.02 1.88
N VAL A 323 20.51 -23.14 2.89
CA VAL A 323 19.99 -23.47 4.22
C VAL A 323 18.48 -23.71 4.25
N ALA A 324 17.73 -23.13 3.30
CA ALA A 324 16.28 -23.25 3.23
C ALA A 324 15.85 -24.72 3.10
N SER A 325 16.64 -25.55 2.42
CA SER A 325 16.37 -26.99 2.28
C SER A 325 16.39 -27.72 3.63
N LEU A 326 17.28 -27.33 4.55
CA LEU A 326 17.36 -27.91 5.90
C LEU A 326 16.19 -27.43 6.76
N ILE A 327 15.87 -26.14 6.70
CA ILE A 327 14.72 -25.54 7.40
C ILE A 327 13.41 -26.23 6.95
N LEU A 328 13.19 -26.38 5.64
CA LEU A 328 12.02 -27.06 5.09
C LEU A 328 11.97 -28.55 5.48
N SER A 329 13.11 -29.19 5.70
CA SER A 329 13.16 -30.58 6.20
C SER A 329 12.69 -30.68 7.65
N GLU A 330 13.09 -29.73 8.50
CA GLU A 330 12.59 -29.63 9.89
C GLU A 330 11.08 -29.37 9.92
N LEU A 331 10.60 -28.43 9.09
CA LEU A 331 9.17 -28.12 8.99
C LEU A 331 8.34 -29.32 8.49
N ARG A 332 8.86 -30.09 7.52
CA ARG A 332 8.19 -31.33 7.07
C ARG A 332 8.08 -32.35 8.18
N THR A 333 9.10 -32.43 9.03
CA THR A 333 9.09 -33.29 10.21
C THR A 333 8.04 -32.85 11.22
N ALA A 334 7.81 -31.53 11.38
CA ALA A 334 6.73 -31.00 12.20
C ALA A 334 5.35 -31.39 11.65
N VAL A 335 5.08 -31.10 10.37
CA VAL A 335 3.79 -31.37 9.71
C VAL A 335 3.45 -32.86 9.66
N ALA A 336 4.45 -33.73 9.55
CA ALA A 336 4.26 -35.18 9.57
C ALA A 336 3.99 -35.75 10.99
N THR A 337 4.12 -34.94 12.05
CA THR A 337 3.88 -35.39 13.43
C THR A 337 2.40 -35.27 13.76
N ALA A 338 1.79 -36.38 14.21
CA ALA A 338 0.39 -36.38 14.64
C ALA A 338 0.14 -35.37 15.79
N GLY A 339 -0.95 -34.62 15.69
CA GLY A 339 -1.28 -33.59 16.67
C GLY A 339 -0.46 -32.31 16.56
N VAL A 340 0.28 -32.12 15.46
CA VAL A 340 1.01 -30.89 15.15
C VAL A 340 0.45 -30.25 13.88
N VAL A 341 0.22 -28.94 13.92
CA VAL A 341 -0.18 -28.12 12.76
C VAL A 341 0.87 -27.05 12.49
N LEU A 342 1.22 -26.83 11.22
CA LEU A 342 2.04 -25.69 10.81
C LEU A 342 1.15 -24.56 10.29
N ILE A 343 1.33 -23.34 10.80
CA ILE A 343 0.73 -22.15 10.22
C ILE A 343 1.84 -21.15 9.90
N ALA A 344 1.95 -20.74 8.65
CA ALA A 344 2.83 -19.67 8.23
C ALA A 344 2.00 -18.46 7.81
N THR A 345 2.44 -17.25 8.12
CA THR A 345 1.83 -16.03 7.57
C THR A 345 2.77 -15.37 6.58
N SER A 346 2.25 -14.75 5.53
CA SER A 346 3.05 -13.91 4.64
C SER A 346 2.20 -12.80 4.02
N ALA A 347 2.77 -11.61 3.84
CA ALA A 347 2.09 -10.55 3.10
C ALA A 347 2.12 -10.77 1.58
N ARG A 348 3.16 -11.44 1.10
CA ARG A 348 3.45 -11.66 -0.32
C ARG A 348 3.82 -13.13 -0.55
N PRO A 349 2.82 -14.02 -0.75
CA PRO A 349 3.03 -15.46 -0.94
C PRO A 349 3.96 -15.82 -2.11
N ASP A 350 4.07 -14.90 -3.07
CA ASP A 350 4.99 -14.98 -4.19
C ASP A 350 6.45 -14.78 -3.83
N GLN A 351 6.73 -14.01 -2.78
CA GLN A 351 8.08 -13.77 -2.27
C GLN A 351 8.53 -14.84 -1.27
N LEU A 352 7.70 -15.86 -1.05
CA LEU A 352 7.99 -17.01 -0.22
C LEU A 352 8.58 -18.16 -1.05
N ASP A 353 9.47 -18.96 -0.46
CA ASP A 353 10.00 -20.18 -1.07
C ASP A 353 8.83 -21.09 -1.51
N ALA A 354 8.76 -21.37 -2.81
CA ALA A 354 7.66 -22.12 -3.41
C ALA A 354 7.49 -23.52 -2.81
N ARG A 355 8.54 -24.10 -2.23
CA ARG A 355 8.50 -25.43 -1.58
C ARG A 355 7.70 -25.42 -0.29
N LEU A 356 7.58 -24.28 0.40
CA LEU A 356 6.74 -24.17 1.60
C LEU A 356 5.25 -24.32 1.25
N ARG A 357 4.85 -23.94 0.03
CA ARG A 357 3.49 -24.11 -0.52
C ARG A 357 3.27 -25.48 -1.17
N SER A 358 4.15 -26.43 -0.93
CA SER A 358 3.96 -27.80 -1.42
C SER A 358 2.92 -28.52 -0.56
N PRO A 359 2.23 -29.55 -1.11
CA PRO A 359 1.30 -30.37 -0.37
C PRO A 359 1.91 -31.08 0.86
N GLU A 360 3.23 -31.18 0.95
CA GLU A 360 3.95 -31.78 2.09
C GLU A 360 4.10 -30.81 3.27
N LEU A 361 3.90 -29.51 3.05
CA LEU A 361 4.10 -28.45 4.04
C LEU A 361 2.82 -27.67 4.26
N CYS A 362 2.51 -26.69 3.41
CA CYS A 362 1.26 -25.95 3.46
C CYS A 362 0.35 -26.42 2.32
N ASP A 363 -0.54 -27.36 2.63
CA ASP A 363 -1.53 -27.91 1.69
C ASP A 363 -2.73 -26.98 1.49
N ARG A 364 -2.93 -26.00 2.38
CA ARG A 364 -4.03 -25.02 2.32
C ARG A 364 -3.51 -23.60 2.37
N GLU A 365 -4.24 -22.71 1.69
CA GLU A 365 -4.02 -21.27 1.74
C GLU A 365 -5.29 -20.55 2.22
N LEU A 366 -5.12 -19.50 3.01
CA LEU A 366 -6.19 -18.67 3.56
C LEU A 366 -5.85 -17.19 3.39
N GLY A 367 -6.52 -16.52 2.46
CA GLY A 367 -6.34 -15.08 2.21
C GLY A 367 -7.22 -14.20 3.12
N LEU A 368 -6.62 -13.16 3.71
CA LEU A 368 -7.34 -12.06 4.35
C LEU A 368 -7.43 -10.87 3.38
N PRO A 369 -8.65 -10.37 3.08
CA PRO A 369 -8.83 -9.23 2.19
C PRO A 369 -8.52 -7.91 2.89
N LEU A 370 -8.37 -6.83 2.10
CA LEU A 370 -8.41 -5.47 2.64
C LEU A 370 -9.79 -5.19 3.27
N PRO A 371 -9.87 -4.46 4.39
CA PRO A 371 -11.15 -4.14 5.01
C PRO A 371 -11.90 -3.09 4.18
N ASP A 372 -13.19 -3.34 3.91
CA ASP A 372 -14.11 -2.38 3.32
C ASP A 372 -14.51 -1.27 4.31
N ALA A 373 -15.31 -0.29 3.89
CA ALA A 373 -15.70 0.83 4.75
C ALA A 373 -16.45 0.37 6.01
N ALA A 374 -17.37 -0.60 5.89
CA ALA A 374 -18.13 -1.13 7.02
C ALA A 374 -17.23 -1.87 8.04
N THR A 375 -16.27 -2.64 7.53
CA THR A 375 -15.26 -3.32 8.33
C THR A 375 -14.34 -2.33 9.01
N ARG A 376 -13.85 -1.29 8.30
CA ARG A 376 -13.01 -0.23 8.90
C ARG A 376 -13.73 0.51 10.02
N LYS A 377 -15.03 0.81 9.86
CA LYS A 377 -15.86 1.36 10.94
C LYS A 377 -15.89 0.42 12.15
N SER A 378 -16.19 -0.86 11.94
CA SER A 378 -16.25 -1.86 13.01
C SER A 378 -14.90 -2.03 13.73
N LEU A 379 -13.80 -1.95 12.99
CA LEU A 379 -12.44 -1.96 13.55
C LEU A 379 -12.15 -0.71 14.38
N LEU A 380 -12.55 0.47 13.90
CA LEU A 380 -12.43 1.72 14.66
C LEU A 380 -13.25 1.67 15.96
N GLU A 381 -14.47 1.16 15.92
CA GLU A 381 -15.30 0.94 17.11
C GLU A 381 -14.59 0.04 18.13
N ALA A 382 -14.00 -1.07 17.67
CA ALA A 382 -13.24 -1.97 18.55
C ALA A 382 -11.99 -1.30 19.13
N LEU A 383 -11.22 -0.58 18.32
CA LEU A 383 -10.00 0.14 18.75
C LEU A 383 -10.28 1.30 19.70
N LEU A 384 -11.46 1.93 19.59
CA LEU A 384 -11.89 3.05 20.42
C LEU A 384 -12.63 2.62 21.69
N ASN A 385 -13.04 1.36 21.81
CA ASN A 385 -13.74 0.83 22.98
C ASN A 385 -13.03 1.14 24.33
N PRO A 386 -11.70 1.01 24.47
CA PRO A 386 -11.01 1.36 25.71
C PRO A 386 -10.73 2.88 25.87
N VAL A 387 -11.13 3.72 24.90
CA VAL A 387 -10.74 5.13 24.81
C VAL A 387 -11.90 6.05 25.22
N PRO A 388 -11.69 7.06 26.08
CA PRO A 388 -12.69 8.09 26.34
C PRO A 388 -12.93 8.94 25.08
N THR A 389 -14.14 8.84 24.51
CA THR A 389 -14.55 9.53 23.29
C THR A 389 -15.74 10.46 23.55
N GLY A 390 -15.83 11.54 22.78
CA GLY A 390 -17.08 12.31 22.60
C GLY A 390 -17.91 11.72 21.46
N ASP A 391 -18.80 12.53 20.87
CA ASP A 391 -19.54 12.13 19.67
C ASP A 391 -18.59 12.04 18.46
N LEU A 392 -18.46 10.84 17.89
CA LEU A 392 -17.62 10.55 16.73
C LEU A 392 -18.48 10.05 15.57
N ASN A 393 -18.23 10.58 14.39
CA ASN A 393 -18.80 10.06 13.15
C ASN A 393 -17.79 9.12 12.49
N LEU A 394 -17.86 7.84 12.85
CA LEU A 394 -16.93 6.82 12.35
C LEU A 394 -17.20 6.42 10.90
N ASP A 395 -18.43 6.61 10.39
CA ASP A 395 -18.74 6.43 8.96
C ASP A 395 -17.94 7.40 8.10
N GLU A 396 -17.83 8.66 8.54
CA GLU A 396 -17.00 9.66 7.87
C GLU A 396 -15.52 9.23 7.84
N ILE A 397 -14.96 8.81 8.98
CA ILE A 397 -13.55 8.38 9.05
C ILE A 397 -13.31 7.13 8.21
N ALA A 398 -14.23 6.16 8.23
CA ALA A 398 -14.15 4.96 7.40
C ALA A 398 -14.17 5.28 5.90
N SER A 399 -15.00 6.25 5.47
CA SER A 399 -15.05 6.68 4.07
C SER A 399 -13.78 7.38 3.59
N ARG A 400 -13.07 8.08 4.51
CA ARG A 400 -11.81 8.79 4.24
C ARG A 400 -10.54 7.93 4.42
N THR A 401 -10.70 6.64 4.70
CA THR A 401 -9.59 5.70 4.93
C THR A 401 -9.55 4.52 3.93
N PRO A 402 -9.80 4.70 2.62
CA PRO A 402 -9.71 3.60 1.67
C PRO A 402 -8.28 3.02 1.65
N GLY A 403 -8.21 1.68 1.67
CA GLY A 403 -6.95 0.94 1.69
C GLY A 403 -6.22 0.93 3.04
N PHE A 404 -6.77 1.54 4.10
CA PHE A 404 -6.24 1.41 5.46
C PHE A 404 -6.49 0.01 5.99
N VAL A 405 -5.48 -0.61 6.58
CA VAL A 405 -5.61 -1.85 7.34
C VAL A 405 -5.80 -1.58 8.84
N VAL A 406 -6.09 -2.61 9.65
CA VAL A 406 -6.23 -2.46 11.10
C VAL A 406 -4.99 -1.84 11.76
N ALA A 407 -3.78 -2.13 11.27
CA ALA A 407 -2.55 -1.49 11.76
C ALA A 407 -2.53 0.03 11.52
N ASP A 408 -3.03 0.48 10.37
CA ASP A 408 -3.12 1.90 10.02
C ASP A 408 -4.19 2.60 10.87
N LEU A 409 -5.35 1.96 11.06
CA LEU A 409 -6.42 2.46 11.92
C LEU A 409 -5.96 2.55 13.37
N ALA A 410 -5.19 1.58 13.86
CA ALA A 410 -4.61 1.64 15.20
C ALA A 410 -3.59 2.79 15.31
N ALA A 411 -2.80 3.05 14.27
CA ALA A 411 -1.90 4.20 14.23
C ALA A 411 -2.68 5.53 14.21
N LEU A 412 -3.79 5.58 13.47
CA LEU A 412 -4.73 6.71 13.43
C LEU A 412 -5.33 7.02 14.81
N VAL A 413 -5.80 5.99 15.52
CA VAL A 413 -6.39 6.16 16.86
C VAL A 413 -5.32 6.57 17.87
N ARG A 414 -4.12 5.97 17.82
CA ARG A 414 -2.97 6.41 18.65
C ARG A 414 -2.66 7.88 18.43
N GLU A 415 -2.71 8.31 17.18
CA GLU A 415 -2.44 9.69 16.83
C GLU A 415 -3.51 10.66 17.32
N ALA A 416 -4.78 10.31 17.13
CA ALA A 416 -5.90 11.09 17.65
C ALA A 416 -5.84 11.20 19.18
N ALA A 417 -5.45 10.12 19.87
CA ALA A 417 -5.29 10.13 21.32
C ALA A 417 -4.16 11.08 21.78
N LEU A 418 -3.04 11.17 21.05
CA LEU A 418 -1.97 12.13 21.35
C LEU A 418 -2.42 13.59 21.17
N ARG A 419 -3.30 13.85 20.18
CA ARG A 419 -3.91 15.16 19.98
C ARG A 419 -4.86 15.51 21.11
N ALA A 420 -5.73 14.59 21.49
CA ALA A 420 -6.64 14.73 22.62
C ALA A 420 -5.88 14.99 23.93
N ALA A 421 -4.81 14.23 24.19
CA ALA A 421 -3.97 14.39 25.37
C ALA A 421 -3.27 15.76 25.41
N SER A 422 -2.78 16.24 24.27
CA SER A 422 -2.14 17.56 24.17
C SER A 422 -3.13 18.70 24.39
N ARG A 423 -4.33 18.64 23.80
CA ARG A 423 -5.40 19.61 24.06
C ARG A 423 -5.79 19.62 25.54
N ALA A 424 -6.02 18.44 26.11
CA ALA A 424 -6.38 18.27 27.50
C ALA A 424 -5.33 18.85 28.47
N SER A 425 -4.05 18.70 28.14
CA SER A 425 -2.96 19.28 28.92
C SER A 425 -2.91 20.81 28.85
N ALA A 426 -3.30 21.43 27.74
CA ALA A 426 -3.39 22.88 27.62
C ALA A 426 -4.60 23.43 28.41
N ASP A 427 -5.71 22.71 28.37
CA ASP A 427 -6.99 23.15 28.95
C ASP A 427 -7.17 22.72 30.43
N GLY A 428 -6.28 21.86 30.96
CA GLY A 428 -6.37 21.30 32.31
C GLY A 428 -7.54 20.33 32.53
N ARG A 429 -8.11 19.77 31.45
CA ARG A 429 -9.28 18.88 31.47
C ARG A 429 -8.86 17.40 31.32
N PRO A 430 -9.70 16.42 31.69
CA PRO A 430 -9.44 15.02 31.37
C PRO A 430 -9.40 14.83 29.84
N PRO A 431 -8.50 13.98 29.32
CA PRO A 431 -8.36 13.78 27.89
C PRO A 431 -9.54 12.99 27.33
N MET A 432 -10.17 13.54 26.31
CA MET A 432 -11.30 12.94 25.59
C MET A 432 -11.11 13.19 24.09
N LEU A 433 -11.32 12.15 23.29
CA LEU A 433 -11.08 12.14 21.85
C LEU A 433 -12.33 12.66 21.11
N HIS A 434 -12.13 13.62 20.22
CA HIS A 434 -13.17 14.26 19.41
C HIS A 434 -12.95 14.02 17.90
N GLN A 435 -13.96 14.30 17.07
CA GLN A 435 -13.91 14.11 15.62
C GLN A 435 -12.70 14.81 14.99
N ASP A 436 -12.38 16.04 15.43
CA ASP A 436 -11.25 16.82 14.93
C ASP A 436 -9.88 16.14 15.20
N ASP A 437 -9.78 15.30 16.23
CA ASP A 437 -8.54 14.57 16.50
C ASP A 437 -8.31 13.47 15.46
N LEU A 438 -9.38 12.77 15.04
CA LEU A 438 -9.33 11.75 13.99
C LEU A 438 -9.10 12.37 12.62
N LEU A 439 -9.85 13.43 12.28
CA LEU A 439 -9.67 14.17 11.04
C LEU A 439 -8.26 14.76 10.96
N GLY A 440 -7.78 15.31 12.06
CA GLY A 440 -6.41 15.75 12.20
C GLY A 440 -5.43 14.61 11.96
N ALA A 441 -5.61 13.46 12.60
CA ALA A 441 -4.72 12.30 12.47
C ALA A 441 -4.57 11.80 11.02
N LEU A 442 -5.62 11.89 10.19
CA LEU A 442 -5.55 11.53 8.77
C LEU A 442 -4.52 12.36 7.99
N THR A 443 -4.23 13.58 8.44
CA THR A 443 -3.26 14.48 7.77
C THR A 443 -1.81 14.13 8.04
N VAL A 444 -1.52 13.11 8.87
CA VAL A 444 -0.16 12.68 9.26
C VAL A 444 0.06 11.16 9.15
N ILE A 445 -1.00 10.36 9.15
CA ILE A 445 -0.89 8.90 9.06
C ILE A 445 -0.95 8.44 7.60
N ARG A 446 0.13 7.79 7.17
CA ARG A 446 0.23 7.15 5.86
C ARG A 446 -0.29 5.71 5.93
N PRO A 447 -1.15 5.26 5.00
CA PRO A 447 -1.56 3.86 4.94
C PRO A 447 -0.41 2.94 4.48
N LEU A 448 -0.28 1.78 5.11
CA LEU A 448 0.74 0.77 4.80
C LEU A 448 0.66 0.25 3.36
N SER A 449 -0.54 0.15 2.79
CA SER A 449 -0.76 -0.26 1.38
C SER A 449 0.00 0.65 0.39
N ARG A 450 0.25 1.92 0.74
CA ARG A 450 1.02 2.87 -0.09
C ARG A 450 2.53 2.82 0.15
N SER A 451 3.02 2.00 1.09
CA SER A 451 4.42 2.08 1.54
C SER A 451 5.39 1.17 0.77
N ALA A 452 4.90 0.17 0.02
CA ALA A 452 5.73 -0.80 -0.71
C ALA A 452 5.24 -1.17 -2.14
N SER A 453 4.07 -0.69 -2.58
CA SER A 453 3.49 -1.03 -3.89
C SER A 453 2.91 0.18 -4.62
N ASP A 454 3.06 0.21 -5.94
CA ASP A 454 2.34 1.10 -6.87
C ASP A 454 0.85 0.71 -6.97
N GLU A 455 0.19 0.45 -5.83
CA GLU A 455 -1.26 0.32 -5.83
C GLU A 455 -1.88 1.68 -6.15
N VAL A 456 -2.76 1.66 -7.13
CA VAL A 456 -3.53 2.83 -7.51
C VAL A 456 -4.41 3.21 -6.33
N THR A 457 -4.14 4.38 -5.75
CA THR A 457 -4.96 4.98 -4.71
C THR A 457 -6.41 5.09 -5.16
N VAL A 458 -7.28 4.32 -4.51
CA VAL A 458 -8.72 4.58 -4.46
C VAL A 458 -8.89 5.73 -3.47
N GLY A 459 -9.48 6.86 -3.88
CA GLY A 459 -9.89 7.93 -2.97
C GLY A 459 -9.43 9.36 -3.26
N ASP A 460 -8.53 9.62 -4.21
CA ASP A 460 -8.07 11.00 -4.47
C ASP A 460 -8.88 11.71 -5.60
N VAL A 461 -9.55 10.95 -6.46
CA VAL A 461 -10.26 11.45 -7.64
C VAL A 461 -11.52 10.61 -7.83
N THR A 462 -12.70 11.23 -7.88
CA THR A 462 -13.98 10.57 -8.21
C THR A 462 -14.30 10.70 -9.69
N LEU A 463 -15.29 9.94 -10.19
CA LEU A 463 -15.77 10.09 -11.57
C LEU A 463 -16.30 11.51 -11.82
N ASP A 464 -16.78 12.20 -10.79
CA ASP A 464 -17.22 13.59 -10.88
C ASP A 464 -16.05 14.56 -11.08
N ASP A 465 -14.85 14.21 -10.61
CA ASP A 465 -13.62 15.01 -10.78
C ASP A 465 -12.96 14.83 -12.16
N VAL A 466 -13.34 13.79 -12.91
CA VAL A 466 -12.83 13.58 -14.28
C VAL A 466 -13.53 14.58 -15.21
N GLY A 467 -12.82 15.57 -15.73
CA GLY A 467 -13.39 16.49 -16.72
C GLY A 467 -13.69 15.77 -18.05
N ASP A 468 -14.91 15.95 -18.57
CA ASP A 468 -15.40 15.35 -19.82
C ASP A 468 -15.29 13.80 -19.84
N MET A 469 -15.53 13.14 -20.99
CA MET A 469 -15.66 11.68 -21.16
C MET A 469 -17.03 11.12 -20.75
N ALA A 470 -18.12 11.88 -20.87
CA ALA A 470 -19.47 11.45 -20.46
C ALA A 470 -19.85 10.06 -21.01
N ALA A 471 -19.60 9.81 -22.30
CA ALA A 471 -19.89 8.52 -22.92
C ALA A 471 -19.04 7.37 -22.35
N ALA A 472 -17.74 7.60 -22.12
CA ALA A 472 -16.85 6.57 -21.55
C ALA A 472 -17.17 6.31 -20.07
N LYS A 473 -17.43 7.37 -19.29
CA LYS A 473 -17.86 7.25 -17.89
C LYS A 473 -19.16 6.46 -17.76
N GLN A 474 -20.15 6.79 -18.60
CA GLN A 474 -21.42 6.07 -18.61
C GLN A 474 -21.18 4.60 -18.96
N ALA A 475 -20.46 4.33 -20.06
CA ALA A 475 -20.16 2.95 -20.47
C ALA A 475 -19.41 2.16 -19.39
N LEU A 476 -18.45 2.77 -18.69
CA LEU A 476 -17.72 2.15 -17.59
C LEU A 476 -18.59 1.96 -16.33
N THR A 477 -19.48 2.90 -16.03
CA THR A 477 -20.43 2.77 -14.91
C THR A 477 -21.38 1.60 -15.15
N GLU A 478 -21.93 1.50 -16.35
CA GLU A 478 -22.84 0.42 -16.75
C GLU A 478 -22.15 -0.94 -16.81
N ALA A 479 -20.91 -0.99 -17.33
CA ALA A 479 -20.18 -2.25 -17.54
C ALA A 479 -19.38 -2.73 -16.33
N VAL A 480 -19.03 -1.85 -15.39
CA VAL A 480 -18.18 -2.18 -14.24
C VAL A 480 -18.89 -1.93 -12.92
N LEU A 481 -19.41 -0.73 -12.68
CA LEU A 481 -19.97 -0.38 -11.37
C LEU A 481 -21.31 -1.06 -11.10
N TRP A 482 -22.24 -1.05 -12.06
CA TRP A 482 -23.56 -1.64 -11.85
C TRP A 482 -23.53 -3.14 -11.55
N PRO A 483 -22.75 -3.98 -12.26
CA PRO A 483 -22.61 -5.39 -11.89
C PRO A 483 -22.11 -5.60 -10.47
N LEU A 484 -21.11 -4.82 -10.05
CA LEU A 484 -20.46 -4.97 -8.75
C LEU A 484 -21.28 -4.37 -7.60
N GLN A 485 -22.06 -3.31 -7.84
CA GLN A 485 -22.87 -2.64 -6.82
C GLN A 485 -24.29 -3.22 -6.71
N HIS A 486 -24.81 -3.82 -7.78
CA HIS A 486 -26.19 -4.30 -7.84
C HIS A 486 -26.31 -5.76 -8.36
N PRO A 487 -25.56 -6.72 -7.81
CA PRO A 487 -25.54 -8.10 -8.31
C PRO A 487 -26.92 -8.78 -8.26
N ASP A 488 -27.72 -8.51 -7.22
CA ASP A 488 -29.08 -9.04 -7.06
C ASP A 488 -30.02 -8.58 -8.18
N THR A 489 -29.83 -7.35 -8.69
CA THR A 489 -30.66 -6.81 -9.77
C THR A 489 -30.37 -7.54 -11.08
N PHE A 490 -29.10 -7.78 -11.39
CA PHE A 490 -28.70 -8.57 -12.56
C PHE A 490 -29.22 -10.01 -12.48
N ALA A 491 -29.08 -10.66 -11.31
CA ALA A 491 -29.58 -12.00 -11.08
C ALA A 491 -31.11 -12.11 -11.27
N ARG A 492 -31.86 -11.13 -10.75
CA ARG A 492 -33.33 -11.05 -10.90
C ARG A 492 -33.78 -10.80 -12.33
N LEU A 493 -33.03 -10.02 -13.09
CA LEU A 493 -33.34 -9.70 -14.49
C LEU A 493 -32.89 -10.79 -15.47
N GLY A 494 -32.09 -11.77 -15.01
CA GLY A 494 -31.56 -12.84 -15.87
C GLY A 494 -30.55 -12.33 -16.91
N VAL A 495 -29.91 -11.20 -16.64
CA VAL A 495 -28.91 -10.59 -17.53
C VAL A 495 -27.52 -11.00 -17.05
N GLU A 496 -26.71 -11.57 -17.94
CA GLU A 496 -25.30 -11.86 -17.63
C GLU A 496 -24.50 -10.55 -17.62
N PRO A 497 -23.78 -10.23 -16.52
CA PRO A 497 -22.92 -9.07 -16.47
C PRO A 497 -21.70 -9.27 -17.40
N PRO A 498 -21.19 -8.20 -18.02
CA PRO A 498 -20.02 -8.30 -18.88
C PRO A 498 -18.78 -8.70 -18.07
N ARG A 499 -18.03 -9.68 -18.57
CA ARG A 499 -16.84 -10.19 -17.87
C ARG A 499 -15.60 -9.30 -18.01
N GLY A 500 -15.56 -8.53 -19.09
CA GLY A 500 -14.37 -7.78 -19.44
C GLY A 500 -14.64 -6.56 -20.30
N VAL A 501 -13.93 -5.48 -19.98
CA VAL A 501 -13.98 -4.21 -20.72
C VAL A 501 -12.60 -3.91 -21.28
N LEU A 502 -12.50 -3.56 -22.56
CA LEU A 502 -11.29 -3.02 -23.16
C LEU A 502 -11.43 -1.51 -23.36
N LEU A 503 -10.67 -0.76 -22.58
CA LEU A 503 -10.50 0.68 -22.73
C LEU A 503 -9.36 0.98 -23.71
N TYR A 504 -9.63 1.66 -24.81
CA TYR A 504 -8.59 2.00 -25.77
C TYR A 504 -8.71 3.45 -26.23
N GLY A 505 -7.59 4.04 -26.62
CA GLY A 505 -7.54 5.43 -27.02
C GLY A 505 -6.10 5.95 -27.13
N PRO A 506 -5.90 7.16 -27.64
CA PRO A 506 -4.57 7.74 -27.79
C PRO A 506 -3.82 7.80 -26.44
N PRO A 507 -2.47 7.78 -26.46
CA PRO A 507 -1.68 7.93 -25.25
C PRO A 507 -1.98 9.29 -24.59
N GLY A 508 -1.91 9.33 -23.26
CA GLY A 508 -2.11 10.59 -22.51
C GLY A 508 -3.56 11.08 -22.40
N CYS A 509 -4.57 10.41 -22.96
CA CYS A 509 -5.98 10.81 -22.85
C CYS A 509 -6.68 10.34 -21.55
N GLY A 510 -5.95 9.97 -20.50
CA GLY A 510 -6.56 9.69 -19.20
C GLY A 510 -7.23 8.31 -19.04
N LYS A 511 -6.90 7.30 -19.86
CA LYS A 511 -7.38 5.91 -19.69
C LYS A 511 -7.12 5.38 -18.28
N THR A 512 -5.88 5.46 -17.82
CA THR A 512 -5.52 5.04 -16.46
C THR A 512 -6.24 5.90 -15.42
N PHE A 513 -6.39 7.20 -15.68
CA PHE A 513 -7.02 8.17 -14.77
C PHE A 513 -8.51 7.90 -14.54
N VAL A 514 -9.29 7.69 -15.60
CA VAL A 514 -10.73 7.36 -15.49
C VAL A 514 -10.96 6.05 -14.76
N VAL A 515 -10.05 5.07 -14.90
CA VAL A 515 -10.11 3.82 -14.15
C VAL A 515 -9.87 4.05 -12.66
N ARG A 516 -8.92 4.92 -12.28
CA ARG A 516 -8.72 5.29 -10.86
C ARG A 516 -9.94 6.01 -10.28
N ALA A 517 -10.58 6.84 -11.11
CA ALA A 517 -11.79 7.56 -10.72
C ALA A 517 -13.00 6.64 -10.55
N LEU A 518 -13.16 5.69 -11.48
CA LEU A 518 -14.17 4.63 -11.43
C LEU A 518 -14.02 3.79 -10.16
N ALA A 519 -12.79 3.37 -9.87
CA ALA A 519 -12.45 2.63 -8.66
C ALA A 519 -12.86 3.37 -7.38
N SER A 520 -12.52 4.67 -7.31
CA SER A 520 -12.81 5.54 -6.18
C SER A 520 -14.31 5.76 -5.99
N THR A 521 -15.04 5.96 -7.08
CA THR A 521 -16.51 6.14 -7.06
C THR A 521 -17.21 4.85 -6.65
N GLY A 522 -16.72 3.71 -7.14
CA GLY A 522 -17.28 2.40 -6.86
C GLY A 522 -16.93 1.86 -5.47
N GLN A 523 -15.96 2.45 -4.78
CA GLN A 523 -15.35 1.91 -3.56
C GLN A 523 -14.88 0.45 -3.72
N LEU A 524 -14.42 0.11 -4.93
CA LEU A 524 -14.01 -1.24 -5.31
C LEU A 524 -12.56 -1.49 -4.91
N SER A 525 -12.22 -2.74 -4.59
CA SER A 525 -10.82 -3.14 -4.51
C SER A 525 -10.22 -3.20 -5.92
N VAL A 526 -9.02 -2.66 -6.14
CA VAL A 526 -8.42 -2.56 -7.47
C VAL A 526 -7.06 -3.21 -7.54
N HIS A 527 -6.95 -4.20 -8.42
CA HIS A 527 -5.73 -4.93 -8.69
C HIS A 527 -5.15 -4.44 -10.01
N ALA A 528 -4.34 -3.38 -9.93
CA ALA A 528 -3.73 -2.75 -11.10
C ALA A 528 -2.34 -3.32 -11.39
N VAL A 529 -2.09 -3.72 -12.63
CA VAL A 529 -0.76 -4.12 -13.10
C VAL A 529 -0.52 -3.59 -14.51
N LYS A 530 0.70 -3.10 -14.79
CA LYS A 530 1.12 -2.77 -16.15
C LYS A 530 1.66 -4.01 -16.86
N GLY A 531 1.30 -4.21 -18.12
CA GLY A 531 1.69 -5.37 -18.91
C GLY A 531 3.22 -5.56 -18.98
N SER A 532 3.95 -4.47 -19.18
CA SER A 532 5.42 -4.42 -19.16
C SER A 532 6.01 -4.90 -17.82
N GLU A 533 5.49 -4.41 -16.70
CA GLU A 533 5.98 -4.80 -15.36
C GLU A 533 5.75 -6.28 -15.03
N LEU A 534 4.64 -6.86 -15.51
CA LEU A 534 4.32 -8.27 -15.27
C LEU A 534 5.28 -9.19 -16.04
N MET A 535 5.73 -8.77 -17.22
CA MET A 535 6.72 -9.50 -18.03
C MET A 535 8.13 -9.40 -17.44
N ASP A 536 8.54 -8.21 -16.98
CA ASP A 536 9.92 -7.95 -16.52
C ASP A 536 10.21 -8.44 -15.09
N LYS A 537 9.29 -8.21 -14.14
CA LYS A 537 9.50 -8.57 -12.72
C LYS A 537 9.58 -10.09 -12.50
N TRP A 538 9.15 -10.90 -13.48
CA TRP A 538 8.93 -12.34 -13.32
C TRP A 538 9.57 -13.15 -14.45
N VAL A 539 10.88 -12.99 -14.66
CA VAL A 539 11.65 -13.80 -15.62
C VAL A 539 11.44 -15.29 -15.32
N GLY A 540 10.66 -15.98 -16.17
CA GLY A 540 10.40 -17.42 -16.08
C GLY A 540 9.12 -17.84 -15.33
N SER A 541 8.27 -16.93 -14.84
CA SER A 541 7.00 -17.28 -14.17
C SER A 541 5.83 -16.29 -14.36
N SER A 542 5.83 -15.48 -15.43
CA SER A 542 4.76 -14.52 -15.74
C SER A 542 3.35 -15.15 -15.79
N GLU A 543 3.23 -16.41 -16.19
CA GLU A 543 1.96 -17.16 -16.17
C GLU A 543 1.38 -17.28 -14.74
N LYS A 544 2.23 -17.60 -13.76
CA LYS A 544 1.82 -17.70 -12.35
C LYS A 544 1.40 -16.35 -11.80
N ALA A 545 2.06 -15.27 -12.21
CA ALA A 545 1.71 -13.92 -11.81
C ALA A 545 0.31 -13.51 -12.29
N VAL A 546 -0.10 -13.89 -13.51
CA VAL A 546 -1.47 -13.69 -13.99
C VAL A 546 -2.48 -14.46 -13.13
N ARG A 547 -2.25 -15.76 -12.87
CA ARG A 547 -3.14 -16.55 -12.03
C ARG A 547 -3.24 -16.01 -10.60
N GLU A 548 -2.14 -15.51 -10.07
CA GLU A 548 -2.08 -14.87 -8.75
C GLU A 548 -2.86 -13.57 -8.71
N LEU A 549 -2.75 -12.74 -9.75
CA LEU A 549 -3.50 -11.50 -9.86
C LEU A 549 -5.01 -11.76 -9.79
N PHE A 550 -5.52 -12.71 -10.56
CA PHE A 550 -6.94 -13.06 -10.56
C PHE A 550 -7.37 -13.77 -9.27
N ARG A 551 -6.49 -14.57 -8.64
CA ARG A 551 -6.78 -15.13 -7.31
C ARG A 551 -6.98 -14.04 -6.27
N ARG A 552 -6.03 -13.10 -6.16
CA ARG A 552 -6.14 -11.96 -5.23
C ARG A 552 -7.38 -11.11 -5.49
N ALA A 553 -7.75 -10.93 -6.75
CA ALA A 553 -8.98 -10.23 -7.10
C ALA A 553 -10.24 -10.96 -6.65
N ARG A 554 -10.31 -12.29 -6.78
CA ARG A 554 -11.44 -13.07 -6.24
C ARG A 554 -11.51 -13.01 -4.73
N ASP A 555 -10.36 -13.10 -4.05
CA ASP A 555 -10.30 -13.09 -2.59
C ASP A 555 -10.72 -11.74 -1.97
N SER A 556 -10.69 -10.66 -2.74
CA SER A 556 -11.02 -9.30 -2.31
C SER A 556 -12.27 -8.73 -2.99
N ALA A 557 -13.09 -9.61 -3.57
CA ALA A 557 -14.31 -9.24 -4.27
C ALA A 557 -15.30 -8.48 -3.35
N PRO A 558 -16.00 -7.44 -3.84
CA PRO A 558 -16.09 -6.99 -5.24
C PRO A 558 -14.82 -6.25 -5.72
N SER A 559 -14.27 -6.70 -6.84
CA SER A 559 -12.94 -6.30 -7.31
C SER A 559 -12.89 -5.91 -8.79
N LEU A 560 -11.99 -4.98 -9.11
CA LEU A 560 -11.61 -4.62 -10.47
C LEU A 560 -10.16 -5.06 -10.74
N VAL A 561 -9.96 -5.92 -11.73
CA VAL A 561 -8.62 -6.25 -12.25
C VAL A 561 -8.29 -5.27 -13.36
N PHE A 562 -7.34 -4.37 -13.14
CA PHE A 562 -6.92 -3.39 -14.14
C PHE A 562 -5.59 -3.79 -14.78
N LEU A 563 -5.61 -4.11 -16.07
CA LEU A 563 -4.41 -4.41 -16.85
C LEU A 563 -4.09 -3.24 -17.79
N ASP A 564 -3.15 -2.39 -17.40
CA ASP A 564 -2.66 -1.31 -18.27
C ASP A 564 -1.63 -1.86 -19.27
N GLU A 565 -1.49 -1.23 -20.44
CA GLU A 565 -0.63 -1.71 -21.53
C GLU A 565 -0.88 -3.19 -21.89
N LEU A 566 -2.16 -3.57 -22.04
CA LEU A 566 -2.56 -4.95 -22.31
C LEU A 566 -1.93 -5.52 -23.59
N ASP A 567 -1.60 -4.67 -24.57
CA ASP A 567 -0.90 -5.04 -25.80
C ASP A 567 0.52 -5.58 -25.56
N ALA A 568 1.18 -5.17 -24.46
CA ALA A 568 2.47 -5.71 -24.06
C ALA A 568 2.33 -7.12 -23.43
N LEU A 569 1.24 -7.34 -22.69
CA LEU A 569 0.98 -8.59 -21.99
C LEU A 569 0.42 -9.67 -22.93
N ALA A 570 -0.43 -9.27 -23.86
CA ALA A 570 -1.16 -10.16 -24.76
C ALA A 570 -1.05 -9.75 -26.24
N PRO A 571 0.18 -9.73 -26.79
CA PRO A 571 0.39 -9.42 -28.19
C PRO A 571 -0.20 -10.50 -29.10
N ARG A 572 -0.44 -10.18 -30.37
CA ARG A 572 -0.80 -11.17 -31.39
C ARG A 572 0.26 -12.29 -31.45
N ARG A 573 -0.23 -13.53 -31.47
CA ARG A 573 0.61 -14.73 -31.60
C ARG A 573 1.57 -14.61 -32.79
N GLY A 574 2.84 -14.92 -32.55
CA GLY A 574 3.90 -14.86 -33.56
C GLY A 574 4.55 -13.48 -33.77
N GLN A 575 4.14 -12.43 -33.02
CA GLN A 575 4.85 -11.14 -33.04
C GLN A 575 6.01 -11.04 -32.04
N SER A 576 6.01 -11.86 -30.98
CA SER A 576 7.11 -11.92 -30.01
C SER A 576 8.09 -13.04 -30.37
N PHE A 577 9.39 -12.73 -30.36
CA PHE A 577 10.48 -13.69 -30.61
C PHE A 577 10.92 -14.47 -29.34
N ASP A 578 10.21 -14.27 -28.23
CA ASP A 578 10.50 -14.95 -26.97
C ASP A 578 10.06 -16.41 -27.03
N SER A 579 10.69 -17.25 -26.20
CA SER A 579 10.59 -18.72 -26.12
C SER A 579 9.18 -19.29 -25.78
N GLY A 580 8.11 -18.80 -26.41
CA GLY A 580 6.72 -19.16 -26.15
C GLY A 580 6.21 -18.68 -24.78
N VAL A 581 6.86 -17.69 -24.16
CA VAL A 581 6.46 -17.14 -22.86
C VAL A 581 5.18 -16.31 -23.00
N SER A 582 5.14 -15.38 -23.95
CA SER A 582 3.97 -14.52 -24.20
C SER A 582 2.73 -15.34 -24.55
N ASP A 583 2.87 -16.39 -25.37
CA ASP A 583 1.75 -17.28 -25.72
C ASP A 583 1.18 -18.02 -24.49
N ARG A 584 2.03 -18.43 -23.53
CA ARG A 584 1.61 -19.05 -22.28
C ARG A 584 0.89 -18.05 -21.37
N VAL A 585 1.35 -16.81 -21.30
CA VAL A 585 0.70 -15.74 -20.55
C VAL A 585 -0.68 -15.42 -21.13
N VAL A 586 -0.81 -15.31 -22.45
CA VAL A 586 -2.10 -15.16 -23.13
C VAL A 586 -3.02 -16.33 -22.82
N ALA A 587 -2.52 -17.57 -22.89
CA ALA A 587 -3.31 -18.76 -22.57
C ALA A 587 -3.82 -18.76 -21.11
N ALA A 588 -2.99 -18.35 -20.15
CA ALA A 588 -3.42 -18.19 -18.76
C ALA A 588 -4.47 -17.10 -18.61
N LEU A 589 -4.29 -15.93 -19.24
CA LEU A 589 -5.28 -14.85 -19.19
C LEU A 589 -6.64 -15.29 -19.75
N LEU A 590 -6.65 -16.02 -20.86
CA LEU A 590 -7.87 -16.59 -21.43
C LEU A 590 -8.51 -17.60 -20.48
N THR A 591 -7.71 -18.43 -19.81
CA THR A 591 -8.20 -19.41 -18.82
C THR A 591 -8.83 -18.73 -17.61
N GLU A 592 -8.24 -17.63 -17.12
CA GLU A 592 -8.80 -16.88 -15.99
C GLU A 592 -10.11 -16.17 -16.36
N LEU A 593 -10.24 -15.68 -17.60
CA LEU A 593 -11.46 -15.07 -18.14
C LEU A 593 -12.58 -16.08 -18.39
N ASP A 594 -12.25 -17.25 -18.94
CA ASP A 594 -13.19 -18.33 -19.27
C ASP A 594 -13.59 -19.18 -18.03
N GLY A 595 -13.04 -18.88 -16.85
CA GLY A 595 -13.13 -19.69 -15.63
C GLY A 595 -14.55 -20.19 -15.28
N ILE A 596 -14.58 -21.41 -14.72
CA ILE A 596 -15.77 -22.25 -14.47
C ILE A 596 -16.77 -21.60 -13.50
N ASP A 597 -16.29 -20.77 -12.56
CA ASP A 597 -17.16 -20.00 -11.67
C ASP A 597 -17.41 -18.63 -12.32
N PRO A 598 -18.66 -18.24 -12.64
CA PRO A 598 -18.92 -16.90 -13.12
C PRO A 598 -18.35 -15.91 -12.11
N LEU A 599 -17.42 -15.07 -12.57
CA LEU A 599 -16.81 -13.97 -11.82
C LEU A 599 -17.88 -12.91 -11.52
N ARG A 600 -18.88 -13.24 -10.70
CA ARG A 600 -20.02 -12.36 -10.41
C ARG A 600 -19.57 -11.04 -9.80
N ASP A 601 -18.46 -11.11 -9.05
CA ASP A 601 -17.97 -10.03 -8.23
C ASP A 601 -16.55 -9.57 -8.65
N VAL A 602 -16.05 -10.00 -9.81
CA VAL A 602 -14.74 -9.57 -10.35
C VAL A 602 -14.87 -9.19 -11.81
N VAL A 603 -14.56 -7.92 -12.12
CA VAL A 603 -14.56 -7.42 -13.51
C VAL A 603 -13.12 -7.20 -13.97
N MET A 604 -12.79 -7.63 -15.18
CA MET A 604 -11.51 -7.29 -15.82
C MET A 604 -11.65 -6.02 -16.67
N LEU A 605 -10.73 -5.08 -16.51
CA LEU A 605 -10.60 -3.92 -17.38
C LEU A 605 -9.18 -3.87 -17.95
N GLY A 606 -9.06 -4.04 -19.27
CA GLY A 606 -7.81 -3.85 -20.00
C GLY A 606 -7.72 -2.42 -20.54
N ALA A 607 -6.53 -1.80 -20.50
CA ALA A 607 -6.25 -0.56 -21.19
C ALA A 607 -5.13 -0.72 -22.22
N THR A 608 -5.27 -0.08 -23.38
CA THR A 608 -4.22 -0.08 -24.42
C THR A 608 -4.24 1.19 -25.26
N ASN A 609 -3.08 1.55 -25.82
CA ASN A 609 -2.96 2.56 -26.85
C ASN A 609 -3.05 1.97 -28.28
N ARG A 610 -2.91 0.64 -28.39
CA ARG A 610 -2.73 -0.10 -29.65
C ARG A 610 -3.60 -1.35 -29.65
N PRO A 611 -4.93 -1.20 -29.75
CA PRO A 611 -5.85 -2.33 -29.70
C PRO A 611 -5.69 -3.29 -30.88
N ASP A 612 -5.10 -2.84 -31.98
CA ASP A 612 -4.76 -3.67 -33.12
C ASP A 612 -3.68 -4.71 -32.83
N LEU A 613 -2.82 -4.50 -31.83
CA LEU A 613 -1.74 -5.42 -31.46
C LEU A 613 -2.17 -6.53 -30.49
N ILE A 614 -3.38 -6.44 -29.92
CA ILE A 614 -3.89 -7.44 -28.97
C ILE A 614 -4.28 -8.74 -29.70
N ASP A 615 -4.09 -9.90 -29.06
CA ASP A 615 -4.61 -11.18 -29.54
C ASP A 615 -6.15 -11.11 -29.72
N PRO A 616 -6.68 -11.28 -30.95
CA PRO A 616 -8.12 -11.26 -31.20
C PRO A 616 -8.93 -12.28 -30.40
N ALA A 617 -8.30 -13.32 -29.84
CA ALA A 617 -8.95 -14.26 -28.93
C ALA A 617 -9.50 -13.56 -27.68
N LEU A 618 -8.85 -12.50 -27.18
CA LEU A 618 -9.33 -11.74 -26.02
C LEU A 618 -10.59 -10.92 -26.29
N LEU A 619 -10.80 -10.52 -27.55
CA LEU A 619 -11.92 -9.68 -27.98
C LEU A 619 -13.20 -10.46 -28.34
N ARG A 620 -13.23 -11.76 -28.04
CA ARG A 620 -14.40 -12.61 -28.31
C ARG A 620 -15.48 -12.41 -27.24
N PRO A 621 -16.76 -12.66 -27.56
CA PRO A 621 -17.85 -12.63 -26.57
C PRO A 621 -17.54 -13.51 -25.35
N GLY A 622 -17.92 -13.04 -24.17
CA GLY A 622 -17.60 -13.68 -22.88
C GLY A 622 -16.20 -13.36 -22.30
N ARG A 623 -15.40 -12.53 -22.99
CA ARG A 623 -14.06 -12.07 -22.56
C ARG A 623 -14.02 -10.54 -22.48
N LEU A 624 -13.20 -9.86 -23.29
CA LEU A 624 -13.20 -8.39 -23.43
C LEU A 624 -14.22 -7.96 -24.49
N GLU A 625 -15.49 -8.21 -24.21
CA GLU A 625 -16.57 -7.97 -25.17
C GLU A 625 -17.01 -6.51 -25.24
N ARG A 626 -16.86 -5.74 -24.15
CA ARG A 626 -17.19 -4.31 -24.15
C ARG A 626 -15.98 -3.47 -24.53
N LEU A 627 -16.03 -2.88 -25.72
CA LEU A 627 -15.01 -1.97 -26.23
C LEU A 627 -15.40 -0.52 -25.91
N VAL A 628 -14.58 0.20 -25.14
CA VAL A 628 -14.81 1.61 -24.78
C VAL A 628 -13.68 2.47 -25.36
N PHE A 629 -14.04 3.37 -26.28
CA PHE A 629 -13.11 4.33 -26.84
C PHE A 629 -13.01 5.58 -25.97
N VAL A 630 -11.79 5.95 -25.59
CA VAL A 630 -11.50 7.23 -24.93
C VAL A 630 -11.08 8.24 -25.98
N GLU A 631 -11.99 9.15 -26.28
CA GLU A 631 -11.76 10.28 -27.17
C GLU A 631 -10.68 11.22 -26.61
N PRO A 632 -9.86 11.86 -27.47
CA PRO A 632 -9.04 12.98 -27.05
C PRO A 632 -9.90 14.14 -26.56
N PRO A 633 -9.41 14.91 -25.56
CA PRO A 633 -10.22 15.96 -24.93
C PRO A 633 -10.51 17.10 -25.91
N ASP A 634 -11.76 17.54 -25.97
CA ASP A 634 -12.17 18.75 -26.69
C ASP A 634 -11.78 20.04 -25.93
N ALA A 635 -12.16 21.21 -26.43
CA ALA A 635 -11.82 22.48 -25.77
C ALA A 635 -12.45 22.62 -24.36
N ALA A 636 -13.69 22.14 -24.17
CA ALA A 636 -14.36 22.18 -22.87
C ALA A 636 -13.71 21.19 -21.90
N ALA A 637 -13.36 20.00 -22.39
CA ALA A 637 -12.63 18.98 -21.65
C ALA A 637 -11.25 19.48 -21.18
N ARG A 638 -10.48 20.11 -22.08
CA ARG A 638 -9.17 20.69 -21.75
C ARG A 638 -9.30 21.77 -20.68
N ARG A 639 -10.33 22.60 -20.73
CA ARG A 639 -10.62 23.58 -19.66
C ARG A 639 -10.81 22.89 -18.32
N GLU A 640 -11.66 21.87 -18.24
CA GLU A 640 -11.90 21.16 -16.97
C GLU A 640 -10.66 20.40 -16.48
N ILE A 641 -9.88 19.80 -17.39
CA ILE A 641 -8.59 19.17 -17.04
C ILE A 641 -7.63 20.20 -16.45
N LEU A 642 -7.48 21.37 -17.09
CA LEU A 642 -6.63 22.45 -16.60
C LEU A 642 -7.14 23.00 -15.27
N ARG A 643 -8.45 23.15 -15.10
CA ARG A 643 -9.07 23.63 -13.85
C ARG A 643 -8.82 22.66 -12.71
N THR A 644 -9.05 21.36 -12.92
CA THR A 644 -8.86 20.32 -11.91
C THR A 644 -7.39 20.17 -11.54
N ALA A 645 -6.49 20.07 -12.53
CA ALA A 645 -5.06 20.00 -12.29
C ALA A 645 -4.50 21.31 -11.69
N GLY A 646 -5.13 22.44 -11.98
CA GLY A 646 -4.80 23.77 -11.46
C GLY A 646 -5.43 24.10 -10.11
N LYS A 647 -6.31 23.27 -9.52
CA LYS A 647 -6.92 23.54 -8.18
C LYS A 647 -5.86 23.79 -7.11
N SER A 648 -4.72 23.11 -7.25
CA SER A 648 -3.56 23.19 -6.35
C SER A 648 -2.49 24.16 -6.84
N ILE A 649 -2.66 24.82 -7.98
CA ILE A 649 -1.69 25.76 -8.56
C ILE A 649 -2.30 27.17 -8.51
N PRO A 650 -1.76 28.11 -7.71
CA PRO A 650 -2.22 29.49 -7.75
C PRO A 650 -1.95 30.10 -9.13
N LEU A 651 -3.03 30.51 -9.80
CA LEU A 651 -2.99 31.18 -11.09
C LEU A 651 -3.19 32.68 -10.88
N SER A 652 -2.44 33.49 -11.63
CA SER A 652 -2.60 34.94 -11.63
C SER A 652 -3.87 35.36 -12.38
N SER A 653 -4.39 36.55 -12.11
CA SER A 653 -5.64 37.04 -12.70
C SER A 653 -5.58 37.28 -14.21
N ASP A 654 -4.37 37.32 -14.78
CA ASP A 654 -4.12 37.40 -16.22
C ASP A 654 -4.20 36.04 -16.93
N VAL A 655 -4.39 34.94 -16.19
CA VAL A 655 -4.55 33.60 -16.74
C VAL A 655 -6.02 33.26 -16.90
N ASP A 656 -6.50 33.28 -18.14
CA ASP A 656 -7.81 32.74 -18.49
C ASP A 656 -7.70 31.30 -19.00
N LEU A 657 -8.19 30.34 -18.21
CA LEU A 657 -8.20 28.92 -18.59
C LEU A 657 -9.12 28.62 -19.78
N ASP A 658 -10.15 29.45 -20.05
CA ASP A 658 -10.99 29.33 -21.26
C ASP A 658 -10.16 29.58 -22.51
N GLU A 659 -9.44 30.71 -22.55
CA GLU A 659 -8.60 31.10 -23.69
C GLU A 659 -7.43 30.13 -23.88
N VAL A 660 -6.81 29.69 -22.77
CA VAL A 660 -5.74 28.69 -22.82
C VAL A 660 -6.29 27.41 -23.43
N ALA A 661 -7.40 26.85 -22.95
CA ALA A 661 -7.96 25.60 -23.45
C ALA A 661 -8.32 25.64 -24.94
N ALA A 662 -8.84 26.77 -25.42
CA ALA A 662 -9.15 27.00 -26.83
C ALA A 662 -7.90 26.91 -27.73
N GLY A 663 -6.74 27.38 -27.24
CA GLY A 663 -5.47 27.33 -27.96
C GLY A 663 -4.68 26.01 -27.85
N LEU A 664 -5.21 24.98 -27.17
CA LEU A 664 -4.55 23.69 -26.95
C LEU A 664 -5.06 22.57 -27.86
N ASP A 665 -5.41 22.89 -29.11
CA ASP A 665 -5.81 21.84 -30.04
C ASP A 665 -4.67 20.82 -30.29
N GLY A 666 -5.02 19.54 -30.31
CA GLY A 666 -4.05 18.44 -30.38
C GLY A 666 -3.31 18.09 -29.07
N TYR A 667 -3.59 18.78 -27.95
CA TYR A 667 -3.03 18.40 -26.66
C TYR A 667 -3.87 17.28 -26.01
N SER A 668 -3.18 16.26 -25.50
CA SER A 668 -3.79 15.23 -24.65
C SER A 668 -4.03 15.74 -23.23
N ALA A 669 -4.74 14.97 -22.40
CA ALA A 669 -4.92 15.32 -20.99
C ALA A 669 -3.56 15.37 -20.25
N ALA A 670 -2.65 14.44 -20.56
CA ALA A 670 -1.29 14.44 -20.02
C ALA A 670 -0.49 15.66 -20.46
N ASP A 671 -0.65 16.12 -21.71
CA ASP A 671 0.03 17.33 -22.19
C ASP A 671 -0.49 18.58 -21.46
N CYS A 672 -1.79 18.66 -21.17
CA CYS A 672 -2.36 19.76 -20.40
C CYS A 672 -1.80 19.81 -18.97
N VAL A 673 -1.66 18.66 -18.31
CA VAL A 673 -1.04 18.56 -16.98
C VAL A 673 0.45 18.90 -17.04
N ALA A 674 1.16 18.39 -18.05
CA ALA A 674 2.57 18.70 -18.27
C ALA A 674 2.78 20.20 -18.53
N LEU A 675 1.87 20.84 -19.24
CA LEU A 675 1.90 22.28 -19.50
C LEU A 675 1.79 23.09 -18.21
N LEU A 676 0.82 22.78 -17.34
CA LEU A 676 0.69 23.45 -16.04
C LEU A 676 1.92 23.22 -15.15
N ARG A 677 2.47 22.01 -15.17
CA ARG A 677 3.70 21.67 -14.44
C ARG A 677 4.89 22.49 -14.94
N GLU A 678 5.10 22.56 -16.25
CA GLU A 678 6.19 23.35 -16.83
C GLU A 678 5.97 24.85 -16.61
N ALA A 679 4.72 25.32 -16.61
CA ALA A 679 4.40 26.71 -16.27
C ALA A 679 4.72 27.02 -14.80
N ALA A 680 4.42 26.10 -13.88
CA ALA A 680 4.80 26.24 -12.47
C ALA A 680 6.33 26.24 -12.29
N LEU A 681 7.05 25.35 -12.97
CA LEU A 681 8.52 25.34 -12.99
C LEU A 681 9.09 26.63 -13.58
N THR A 682 8.49 27.15 -14.65
CA THR A 682 8.89 28.40 -15.29
C THR A 682 8.69 29.58 -14.35
N ALA A 683 7.55 29.65 -13.66
CA ALA A 683 7.27 30.66 -12.64
C ALA A 683 8.29 30.61 -11.49
N MET A 684 8.60 29.40 -10.98
CA MET A 684 9.59 29.21 -9.92
C MET A 684 11.02 29.55 -10.36
N ARG A 685 11.40 29.25 -11.62
CA ARG A 685 12.70 29.64 -12.19
C ARG A 685 12.80 31.15 -12.37
N ARG A 686 11.69 31.82 -12.72
CA ARG A 686 11.60 33.28 -12.81
C ARG A 686 11.75 33.94 -11.44
N SER A 687 11.10 33.41 -10.42
CA SER A 687 11.26 33.83 -9.03
C SER A 687 10.80 32.72 -8.09
N ILE A 688 11.65 32.32 -7.15
CA ILE A 688 11.32 31.25 -6.19
C ILE A 688 10.15 31.61 -5.27
N ASP A 689 9.92 32.91 -5.07
CA ASP A 689 8.81 33.47 -4.31
C ASP A 689 7.57 33.77 -5.18
N ALA A 690 7.58 33.37 -6.46
CA ALA A 690 6.42 33.52 -7.32
C ALA A 690 5.24 32.72 -6.77
N ALA A 691 4.30 33.42 -6.13
CA ALA A 691 3.08 32.83 -5.62
C ALA A 691 2.22 32.27 -6.75
N ASN A 692 2.14 33.00 -7.88
CA ASN A 692 1.20 32.74 -8.96
C ASN A 692 1.91 32.47 -10.31
N VAL A 693 1.35 31.52 -11.06
CA VAL A 693 1.70 31.29 -12.47
C VAL A 693 1.03 32.37 -13.33
N THR A 694 1.81 33.03 -14.19
CA THR A 694 1.31 34.10 -15.09
C THR A 694 1.03 33.59 -16.50
N ALA A 695 0.34 34.39 -17.31
CA ALA A 695 0.09 34.04 -18.71
C ALA A 695 1.41 33.92 -19.52
N ALA A 696 2.43 34.70 -19.17
CA ALA A 696 3.75 34.61 -19.78
C ALA A 696 4.44 33.28 -19.45
N ASP A 697 4.35 32.81 -18.20
CA ASP A 697 4.92 31.52 -17.79
C ASP A 697 4.27 30.36 -18.57
N LEU A 698 2.94 30.43 -18.78
CA LEU A 698 2.21 29.47 -19.63
C LEU A 698 2.61 29.55 -21.10
N ALA A 699 2.83 30.75 -21.64
CA ALA A 699 3.28 30.94 -23.01
C ALA A 699 4.68 30.33 -23.24
N THR A 700 5.61 30.53 -22.31
CA THR A 700 6.93 29.89 -22.36
C THR A 700 6.83 28.37 -22.22
N ALA A 701 5.99 27.87 -21.31
CA ALA A 701 5.78 26.44 -21.13
C ALA A 701 5.24 25.75 -22.40
N ARG A 702 4.40 26.44 -23.20
CA ARG A 702 3.90 25.95 -24.50
C ARG A 702 4.98 25.78 -25.56
N GLU A 703 6.11 26.48 -25.45
CA GLU A 703 7.22 26.31 -26.38
C GLU A 703 7.94 24.97 -26.16
N THR A 704 7.96 24.51 -24.91
CA THR A 704 8.58 23.27 -24.46
C THR A 704 7.63 22.08 -24.57
N VAL A 705 6.40 22.21 -24.06
CA VAL A 705 5.38 21.15 -24.09
C VAL A 705 4.57 21.26 -25.38
N ARG A 706 4.84 20.39 -26.35
CA ARG A 706 4.14 20.35 -27.65
C ARG A 706 2.98 19.37 -27.64
N ALA A 707 2.00 19.60 -28.52
CA ALA A 707 0.90 18.68 -28.78
C ALA A 707 1.40 17.29 -29.16
N SER A 708 0.94 16.25 -28.47
CA SER A 708 1.36 14.86 -28.73
C SER A 708 0.40 14.06 -29.61
N LEU A 709 -0.83 14.53 -29.84
CA LEU A 709 -1.84 13.77 -30.56
C LEU A 709 -1.67 13.86 -32.08
N ASP A 710 -1.55 12.69 -32.73
CA ASP A 710 -1.58 12.57 -34.19
C ASP A 710 -3.03 12.38 -34.69
N PRO A 711 -3.59 13.30 -35.51
CA PRO A 711 -4.93 13.17 -36.08
C PRO A 711 -5.17 11.88 -36.87
N LEU A 712 -4.15 11.35 -37.56
CA LEU A 712 -4.27 10.11 -38.34
C LEU A 712 -4.41 8.90 -37.42
N GLN A 713 -3.64 8.87 -36.33
CA GLN A 713 -3.74 7.82 -35.31
C GLN A 713 -5.11 7.85 -34.62
N VAL A 714 -5.60 9.03 -34.23
CA VAL A 714 -6.93 9.20 -33.62
C VAL A 714 -8.02 8.68 -34.55
N ALA A 715 -7.97 9.02 -35.85
CA ALA A 715 -8.92 8.55 -36.84
C ALA A 715 -8.87 7.02 -37.02
N SER A 716 -7.68 6.41 -36.94
CA SER A 716 -7.52 4.95 -36.99
C SER A 716 -8.19 4.27 -35.79
N LEU A 717 -8.02 4.82 -34.59
CA LEU A 717 -8.63 4.29 -33.37
C LEU A 717 -10.17 4.40 -33.40
N ARG A 718 -10.74 5.51 -33.88
CA ARG A 718 -12.20 5.64 -34.09
C ARG A 718 -12.75 4.58 -35.06
N LYS A 719 -12.00 4.27 -36.11
CA LYS A 719 -12.36 3.21 -37.08
C LYS A 719 -12.27 1.81 -36.49
N PHE A 720 -11.45 1.59 -35.47
CA PHE A 720 -11.36 0.30 -34.78
C PHE A 720 -12.67 -0.01 -34.03
N GLY A 721 -13.22 0.95 -33.29
CA GLY A 721 -14.48 0.79 -32.55
C GLY A 721 -15.67 0.44 -33.44
N THR A 722 -15.81 1.15 -34.56
CA THR A 722 -16.87 0.91 -35.54
C THR A 722 -16.76 -0.44 -36.24
N LYS A 723 -15.56 -1.03 -36.36
CA LYS A 723 -15.38 -2.41 -36.86
C LYS A 723 -15.71 -3.48 -35.81
N GLY A 724 -15.64 -3.13 -34.53
CA GLY A 724 -16.00 -4.01 -33.41
C GLY A 724 -17.51 -4.22 -33.30
N ASP A 725 -18.28 -3.12 -33.36
CA ASP A 725 -19.76 -3.14 -33.28
C ASP A 725 -20.43 -3.88 -34.47
N LEU A 726 -19.72 -4.08 -35.58
CA LEU A 726 -20.21 -4.84 -36.74
C LEU A 726 -19.98 -6.37 -36.61
N ARG A 727 -19.32 -6.82 -35.52
CA ARG A 727 -19.02 -8.24 -35.25
C ARG A 727 -19.75 -8.83 -34.04
N SER A 728 -20.42 -8.00 -33.24
CA SER A 728 -21.50 -8.39 -32.31
C SER A 728 -22.82 -8.52 -33.06
#